data_AF-A0A3P7EIZ1-F1
#
_entry.id   AF-A0A3P7EIZ1-F1
#
_cell.length_a   1.000
_cell.length_b   1.000
_cell.length_c   1.000
_cell.angle_alpha   90.00
_cell.angle_beta   90.00
_cell.angle_gamma   90.00
#
_symmetry.space_group_name_H-M   'P 1'
#
loop_
_entity.id
_entity.type
_entity.pdbx_description
1 polymer ?
#
loop_
_entity_poly.entity_id
_entity_poly.type
_entity_poly.pdbx_seq_one_letter_code
_entity_poly.pdbx_strand_id
1 'polypeptide(L)'
;MMGLEHEDDTESHENVLQIVKSLFMKNTDFWLEQLVRVGIFEKVEAVANQPITPVKDSAVTTVVTDKSGRMSSSLSVTVMDNTHEVSQDVNSGVKNGQHFTVNPSKNWSDESTTSSTVVSSTKEINDHAVVSVPIHDNDSHNTQVTASASINALTPPSIFETSETASVTSVTSKYNMGVDLSLAVDDEWEIIQGKSYRWKDWRMIKSRDSFFIWCDAVAVEFSDGSNGWFRFMLDGRLSTMYRYSQRLIIVEDLPGFIFESNRQTKHCFQAERTLGLDFVTGWAARGGGRRLRFRAETQKAKLQEMAKEIWDKYLKEAQSKPRDALVELQKASSTIKVRVNNACKQICIMENICQQKSGQLSAHMLSELEAALKCMHSSVINDRLLSTFELSISGMVDALLAFLKFVQRDTNCEIAIIFRRVFVDQCSLSALVCKMVSVLDSIEKFPQYFYDTPGGSSFGLQLLNRRIKLKLEQFNSNTPPQMQLLDRSGRTMKVEPLSTVKQLKCYILRMVTKQWYDRERQTFHFVEEIKNARKHGTKISFTYTSDFDDKGIIYWLGTNGKTVTEWTNPASVHVVFVTSSDGERLPYGQHEDILSREALNCHTSDDKNAHFTIDLGIYFYPKTYTLRHARGYGRSALRNWLLQGSHNGRIWDVLVVHENDSSLNYPGSTATWPIVCPEEKGPYRYIRIAQNGRNASNQNHYLSLSGFEIYGDVVDVVVSV
;
A
#
# COMPACT_ATOMS: atom_id res chain seq x y z
N MET A 1 6.27 -5.88 -7.06
CA MET A 1 5.53 -7.17 -7.05
C MET A 1 4.04 -6.92 -6.97
N MET A 2 3.54 -6.18 -5.97
CA MET A 2 2.15 -5.65 -5.90
C MET A 2 1.56 -5.20 -7.25
N GLY A 3 2.39 -4.62 -8.12
CA GLY A 3 1.96 -4.15 -9.42
C GLY A 3 1.35 -5.18 -10.39
N LEU A 4 1.42 -6.51 -10.14
CA LEU A 4 0.73 -7.57 -10.91
C LEU A 4 -0.48 -8.17 -10.16
N GLU A 5 -0.92 -7.58 -9.05
CA GLU A 5 -2.01 -8.09 -8.21
C GLU A 5 -3.37 -7.43 -8.53
N HIS A 6 -3.38 -6.32 -9.27
CA HIS A 6 -4.58 -5.54 -9.59
C HIS A 6 -5.04 -5.79 -11.02
N GLU A 7 -6.12 -6.56 -11.21
CA GLU A 7 -6.62 -7.02 -12.53
C GLU A 7 -6.92 -5.90 -13.55
N ASP A 8 -7.11 -4.66 -13.09
CA ASP A 8 -7.37 -3.49 -13.93
C ASP A 8 -6.25 -2.43 -13.99
N ASP A 9 -5.12 -2.59 -13.27
CA ASP A 9 -3.99 -1.63 -13.34
C ASP A 9 -3.04 -1.98 -14.51
N THR A 10 -3.49 -1.66 -15.72
CA THR A 10 -2.75 -1.92 -16.96
C THR A 10 -1.41 -1.17 -17.04
N GLU A 11 -1.31 0.04 -16.47
CA GLU A 11 -0.05 0.80 -16.46
C GLU A 11 0.98 0.15 -15.52
N SER A 12 0.54 -0.31 -14.35
CA SER A 12 1.41 -1.06 -13.44
C SER A 12 1.83 -2.41 -14.04
N HIS A 13 0.91 -3.16 -14.66
CA HIS A 13 1.24 -4.39 -15.39
C HIS A 13 2.34 -4.15 -16.43
N GLU A 14 2.24 -3.06 -17.21
CA GLU A 14 3.21 -2.75 -18.26
C GLU A 14 4.60 -2.47 -17.67
N ASN A 15 4.65 -1.64 -16.62
CA ASN A 15 5.88 -1.33 -15.92
C ASN A 15 6.55 -2.59 -15.32
N VAL A 16 5.78 -3.48 -14.67
CA VAL A 16 6.34 -4.70 -14.08
C VAL A 16 6.85 -5.68 -15.14
N LEU A 17 6.10 -5.90 -16.23
CA LEU A 17 6.55 -6.79 -17.31
C LEU A 17 7.80 -6.24 -18.03
N GLN A 18 7.87 -4.91 -18.26
CA GLN A 18 9.07 -4.27 -18.79
C GLN A 18 10.29 -4.40 -17.85
N ILE A 19 10.08 -4.29 -16.53
CA ILE A 19 11.13 -4.52 -15.52
C ILE A 19 11.59 -5.98 -15.58
N VAL A 20 10.68 -6.96 -15.57
CA VAL A 20 11.01 -8.39 -15.66
C VAL A 20 11.81 -8.70 -16.93
N LYS A 21 11.39 -8.21 -18.09
CA LYS A 21 12.13 -8.33 -19.35
C LYS A 21 13.53 -7.72 -19.25
N SER A 22 13.65 -6.55 -18.62
CA SER A 22 14.94 -5.86 -18.40
C SER A 22 15.85 -6.59 -17.41
N LEU A 23 15.31 -7.31 -16.43
CA LEU A 23 16.09 -8.14 -15.51
C LEU A 23 16.65 -9.38 -16.23
N PHE A 24 15.83 -10.08 -17.01
CA PHE A 24 16.28 -11.21 -17.84
C PHE A 24 17.35 -10.79 -18.85
N MET A 25 17.23 -9.61 -19.47
CA MET A 25 18.28 -9.08 -20.36
C MET A 25 19.61 -8.78 -19.66
N LYS A 26 19.64 -8.62 -18.33
CA LYS A 26 20.88 -8.35 -17.58
C LYS A 26 21.57 -9.62 -17.08
N ASN A 27 20.82 -10.58 -16.54
CA ASN A 27 21.33 -11.86 -16.07
C ASN A 27 20.17 -12.86 -15.95
N THR A 28 19.93 -13.66 -17.01
CA THR A 28 18.82 -14.61 -17.04
C THR A 28 18.86 -15.56 -15.86
N ASP A 29 19.99 -16.24 -15.63
CA ASP A 29 20.10 -17.37 -14.71
C ASP A 29 19.81 -16.96 -13.26
N PHE A 30 20.42 -15.84 -12.82
CA PHE A 30 20.19 -15.31 -11.48
C PHE A 30 18.74 -14.86 -11.28
N TRP A 31 18.20 -14.05 -12.20
CA TRP A 31 16.86 -13.52 -12.04
C TRP A 31 15.78 -14.58 -12.22
N LEU A 32 16.00 -15.61 -13.03
CA LEU A 32 15.08 -16.72 -13.19
C LEU A 32 14.89 -17.48 -11.87
N GLU A 33 15.98 -17.81 -11.17
CA GLU A 33 15.90 -18.43 -9.84
C GLU A 33 15.12 -17.54 -8.85
N GLN A 34 15.46 -16.25 -8.77
CA GLN A 34 14.81 -15.34 -7.81
C GLN A 34 13.33 -15.07 -8.13
N LEU A 35 12.95 -14.95 -9.41
CA LEU A 35 11.57 -14.69 -9.83
C LEU A 35 10.69 -15.94 -9.69
N VAL A 36 11.23 -17.14 -9.94
CA VAL A 36 10.53 -18.41 -9.67
C VAL A 36 10.33 -18.59 -8.17
N ARG A 37 11.38 -18.35 -7.38
CA ARG A 37 11.34 -18.44 -5.92
C ARG A 37 10.22 -17.61 -5.28
N VAL A 38 9.84 -16.47 -5.85
CA VAL A 38 8.78 -15.59 -5.31
C VAL A 38 7.40 -15.78 -5.97
N GLY A 39 7.22 -16.76 -6.86
CA GLY A 39 5.92 -17.05 -7.47
C GLY A 39 5.45 -16.06 -8.55
N ILE A 40 6.32 -15.19 -9.07
CA ILE A 40 5.95 -14.22 -10.12
C ILE A 40 5.47 -14.92 -11.39
N PHE A 41 5.94 -16.16 -11.63
CA PHE A 41 5.56 -16.94 -12.80
C PHE A 41 4.06 -17.19 -12.88
N GLU A 42 3.35 -17.45 -11.78
CA GLU A 42 1.89 -17.63 -11.78
C GLU A 42 1.14 -16.36 -12.23
N LYS A 43 1.66 -15.19 -11.87
CA LYS A 43 1.08 -13.90 -12.27
C LYS A 43 1.30 -13.62 -13.76
N VAL A 44 2.50 -13.91 -14.26
CA VAL A 44 2.80 -13.77 -15.70
C VAL A 44 2.02 -14.80 -16.52
N GLU A 45 1.87 -16.04 -16.04
CA GLU A 45 1.03 -17.08 -16.64
C GLU A 45 -0.43 -16.65 -16.71
N ALA A 46 -0.98 -16.11 -15.61
CA ALA A 46 -2.35 -15.60 -15.58
C ALA A 46 -2.59 -14.48 -16.61
N VAL A 47 -1.68 -13.50 -16.72
CA VAL A 47 -1.79 -12.43 -17.72
C VAL A 47 -1.60 -12.96 -19.16
N ALA A 48 -0.69 -13.91 -19.38
CA ALA A 48 -0.49 -14.52 -20.69
C ALA A 48 -1.70 -15.34 -21.17
N ASN A 49 -2.41 -16.00 -20.24
CA ASN A 49 -3.53 -16.90 -20.52
C ASN A 49 -4.92 -16.26 -20.35
N GLN A 50 -5.02 -14.96 -20.01
CA GLN A 50 -6.30 -14.26 -19.92
C GLN A 50 -7.08 -14.31 -21.26
N PRO A 51 -8.36 -14.70 -21.28
CA PRO A 51 -9.13 -14.68 -22.51
C PRO A 51 -9.49 -13.24 -22.90
N ILE A 52 -8.99 -12.79 -24.06
CA ILE A 52 -9.45 -11.54 -24.68
C ILE A 52 -10.96 -11.68 -24.94
N THR A 53 -11.77 -10.93 -24.20
CA THR A 53 -13.23 -10.97 -24.37
C THR A 53 -13.59 -10.17 -25.61
N PRO A 54 -14.15 -10.78 -26.67
CA PRO A 54 -14.68 -10.01 -27.78
C PRO A 54 -15.83 -9.15 -27.27
N VAL A 55 -15.94 -7.93 -27.80
CA VAL A 55 -17.03 -6.99 -27.50
C VAL A 55 -18.36 -7.73 -27.67
N LYS A 56 -19.17 -7.79 -26.60
CA LYS A 56 -20.54 -8.32 -26.70
C LYS A 56 -21.31 -7.47 -27.72
N ASP A 57 -21.98 -8.12 -28.67
CA ASP A 57 -22.86 -7.49 -29.65
C ASP A 57 -24.05 -6.77 -28.97
N SER A 58 -23.79 -5.57 -28.43
CA SER A 58 -24.82 -4.66 -27.95
C SER A 58 -25.33 -3.82 -29.11
N ALA A 59 -26.65 -3.80 -29.29
CA ALA A 59 -27.40 -3.25 -30.42
C ALA A 59 -26.68 -2.11 -31.17
N VAL A 60 -26.03 -2.45 -32.29
CA VAL A 60 -25.27 -1.50 -33.10
C VAL A 60 -26.22 -0.54 -33.81
N THR A 61 -26.48 0.60 -33.16
CA THR A 61 -27.15 1.73 -33.80
C THR A 61 -26.21 2.23 -34.90
N THR A 62 -26.64 2.09 -36.16
CA THR A 62 -25.82 2.40 -37.33
C THR A 62 -26.33 3.67 -37.97
N VAL A 63 -25.46 4.65 -38.16
CA VAL A 63 -25.74 5.83 -38.99
C VAL A 63 -25.12 5.62 -40.38
N VAL A 64 -25.96 5.66 -41.41
CA VAL A 64 -25.54 5.66 -42.83
C VAL A 64 -25.79 7.05 -43.41
N THR A 65 -24.77 7.66 -44.01
CA THR A 65 -24.84 8.97 -44.68
C THR A 65 -24.59 8.84 -46.18
N ASP A 66 -25.55 9.30 -46.97
CA ASP A 66 -25.48 9.28 -48.44
C ASP A 66 -24.80 10.52 -49.04
N LYS A 67 -24.84 10.67 -50.37
CA LYS A 67 -24.21 11.79 -51.09
C LYS A 67 -24.87 13.16 -50.84
N SER A 68 -26.14 13.18 -50.42
CA SER A 68 -26.92 14.39 -50.10
C SER A 68 -26.89 14.75 -48.61
N GLY A 69 -26.24 13.93 -47.78
CA GLY A 69 -26.33 14.02 -46.32
C GLY A 69 -27.63 13.45 -45.76
N ARG A 70 -28.39 12.66 -46.54
CA ARG A 70 -29.54 11.90 -46.02
C ARG A 70 -29.04 10.86 -45.04
N MET A 71 -29.79 10.67 -43.95
CA MET A 71 -29.46 9.77 -42.88
C MET A 71 -30.52 8.67 -42.75
N SER A 72 -30.09 7.41 -42.69
CA SER A 72 -30.99 6.32 -42.32
C SER A 72 -31.47 6.45 -40.86
N SER A 73 -32.68 5.96 -40.60
CA SER A 73 -33.48 6.15 -39.38
C SER A 73 -32.69 6.17 -38.06
N SER A 74 -32.96 7.16 -37.21
CA SER A 74 -32.42 7.19 -35.85
C SER A 74 -33.32 8.00 -34.91
N LEU A 75 -34.08 7.30 -34.07
CA LEU A 75 -34.80 7.81 -32.89
C LEU A 75 -33.86 8.41 -31.81
N SER A 76 -32.59 8.68 -32.14
CA SER A 76 -31.54 9.06 -31.20
C SER A 76 -30.67 10.25 -31.65
N VAL A 77 -31.04 10.95 -32.74
CA VAL A 77 -30.40 12.23 -33.10
C VAL A 77 -31.14 13.39 -32.46
N THR A 78 -30.41 14.22 -31.72
CA THR A 78 -30.94 15.44 -31.08
C THR A 78 -30.53 16.66 -31.89
N VAL A 79 -31.49 17.53 -32.20
CA VAL A 79 -31.22 18.87 -32.74
C VAL A 79 -30.79 19.79 -31.60
N MET A 80 -29.70 20.53 -31.80
CA MET A 80 -29.22 21.56 -30.89
C MET A 80 -29.60 22.93 -31.47
N ASP A 81 -30.67 23.53 -30.96
CA ASP A 81 -31.02 24.91 -31.29
C ASP A 81 -30.10 25.88 -30.53
N ASN A 82 -29.45 26.78 -31.28
CA ASN A 82 -28.55 27.79 -30.74
C ASN A 82 -29.33 28.97 -30.13
N THR A 83 -29.99 28.78 -28.98
CA THR A 83 -30.43 29.90 -28.14
C THR A 83 -29.24 30.43 -27.34
N HIS A 84 -28.88 31.69 -27.56
CA HIS A 84 -27.85 32.39 -26.80
C HIS A 84 -28.21 32.44 -25.30
N GLU A 85 -27.43 31.79 -24.45
CA GLU A 85 -27.24 32.23 -23.07
C GLU A 85 -25.81 32.71 -22.88
N VAL A 86 -25.67 34.03 -22.95
CA VAL A 86 -24.51 34.75 -22.43
C VAL A 86 -24.70 34.87 -20.93
N SER A 87 -23.68 34.44 -20.18
CA SER A 87 -23.36 34.78 -18.79
C SER A 87 -24.35 35.69 -18.04
N GLN A 88 -25.05 35.14 -17.03
CA GLN A 88 -25.45 35.92 -15.86
C GLN A 88 -25.50 35.07 -14.59
N ASP A 89 -25.22 35.74 -13.47
CA ASP A 89 -25.07 35.15 -12.14
C ASP A 89 -26.40 34.64 -11.54
N VAL A 90 -26.28 33.84 -10.48
CA VAL A 90 -26.86 34.08 -9.13
C VAL A 90 -27.03 32.75 -8.38
N ASN A 91 -26.63 32.76 -7.12
CA ASN A 91 -26.61 31.62 -6.21
C ASN A 91 -27.86 31.65 -5.30
N SER A 92 -28.75 30.66 -5.37
CA SER A 92 -29.82 30.44 -4.36
C SER A 92 -30.32 28.99 -4.39
N GLY A 93 -30.39 28.33 -3.23
CA GLY A 93 -30.79 26.91 -3.14
C GLY A 93 -32.13 26.69 -2.43
N VAL A 94 -32.25 25.50 -1.80
CA VAL A 94 -33.21 25.11 -0.73
C VAL A 94 -34.50 24.34 -1.13
N LYS A 95 -34.36 22.99 -1.09
CA LYS A 95 -35.19 21.98 -0.38
C LYS A 95 -36.51 21.37 -0.94
N ASN A 96 -36.47 20.01 -0.94
CA ASN A 96 -37.43 19.03 -0.36
C ASN A 96 -38.70 18.53 -1.10
N GLY A 97 -38.77 17.20 -1.32
CA GLY A 97 -39.72 16.35 -0.56
C GLY A 97 -40.53 15.23 -1.29
N GLN A 98 -40.38 13.97 -0.82
CA GLN A 98 -41.41 12.88 -0.72
C GLN A 98 -41.90 12.17 -2.04
N HIS A 99 -42.31 10.88 -2.14
CA HIS A 99 -42.40 9.71 -1.21
C HIS A 99 -42.65 8.33 -1.94
N PHE A 100 -42.42 7.18 -1.25
CA PHE A 100 -43.15 5.86 -1.27
C PHE A 100 -42.91 4.62 -2.23
N THR A 101 -42.42 3.49 -1.63
CA THR A 101 -42.85 2.02 -1.67
C THR A 101 -42.91 1.12 -2.95
N VAL A 102 -42.83 -0.24 -2.97
CA VAL A 102 -42.17 -1.34 -2.16
C VAL A 102 -42.38 -2.78 -2.78
N ASN A 103 -41.36 -3.67 -2.69
CA ASN A 103 -41.30 -5.18 -2.68
C ASN A 103 -41.50 -6.18 -3.90
N PRO A 104 -40.90 -7.42 -3.85
CA PRO A 104 -40.56 -8.31 -5.01
C PRO A 104 -40.83 -9.86 -4.88
N SER A 105 -40.48 -10.72 -5.89
CA SER A 105 -40.17 -12.18 -5.69
C SER A 105 -39.56 -13.04 -6.86
N LYS A 106 -38.45 -13.76 -6.57
CA LYS A 106 -38.08 -15.21 -6.85
C LYS A 106 -37.60 -15.85 -8.20
N ASN A 107 -36.50 -16.64 -8.07
CA ASN A 107 -36.06 -17.94 -8.71
C ASN A 107 -35.69 -18.00 -10.23
N TRP A 108 -34.46 -18.33 -10.70
CA TRP A 108 -33.65 -19.61 -10.76
C TRP A 108 -33.99 -20.55 -11.97
N SER A 109 -33.08 -21.30 -12.65
CA SER A 109 -31.59 -21.49 -12.63
C SER A 109 -31.04 -22.22 -13.91
N ASP A 110 -29.69 -22.44 -13.98
CA ASP A 110 -28.89 -23.51 -14.67
C ASP A 110 -28.42 -23.54 -16.18
N GLU A 111 -27.11 -23.88 -16.34
CA GLU A 111 -26.36 -24.63 -17.40
C GLU A 111 -26.29 -24.17 -18.90
N SER A 112 -25.26 -24.47 -19.75
CA SER A 112 -23.82 -24.87 -19.64
C SER A 112 -23.08 -24.95 -21.03
N THR A 113 -21.72 -25.03 -21.06
CA THR A 113 -20.80 -25.66 -22.08
C THR A 113 -20.32 -25.00 -23.44
N THR A 114 -19.05 -24.52 -23.44
CA THR A 114 -17.85 -24.82 -24.33
C THR A 114 -17.61 -24.48 -25.83
N SER A 115 -16.37 -23.99 -26.11
CA SER A 115 -15.41 -24.28 -27.25
C SER A 115 -15.62 -23.65 -28.66
N SER A 116 -14.60 -23.36 -29.51
CA SER A 116 -13.10 -23.40 -29.43
C SER A 116 -12.39 -22.58 -30.57
N THR A 117 -11.05 -22.40 -30.45
CA THR A 117 -10.13 -21.47 -31.18
C THR A 117 -9.54 -21.96 -32.55
N VAL A 118 -9.17 -21.04 -33.46
CA VAL A 118 -8.13 -21.23 -34.53
C VAL A 118 -7.26 -19.97 -34.72
N VAL A 119 -6.00 -20.13 -35.18
CA VAL A 119 -4.88 -19.15 -35.20
C VAL A 119 -4.34 -18.91 -36.63
N SER A 120 -3.82 -17.71 -36.95
CA SER A 120 -2.67 -17.50 -37.88
C SER A 120 -2.13 -16.06 -37.88
N SER A 121 -0.89 -15.87 -38.36
CA SER A 121 0.01 -14.73 -38.09
C SER A 121 0.65 -14.11 -39.34
N THR A 122 1.16 -12.87 -39.27
CA THR A 122 2.36 -12.44 -40.06
C THR A 122 3.02 -11.12 -39.59
N LYS A 123 4.29 -10.95 -39.95
CA LYS A 123 5.35 -10.11 -39.36
C LYS A 123 5.43 -8.62 -39.77
N GLU A 124 5.90 -7.80 -38.82
CA GLU A 124 7.00 -6.80 -38.82
C GLU A 124 7.46 -6.07 -40.11
N ILE A 125 7.79 -4.77 -39.95
CA ILE A 125 9.07 -4.11 -40.34
C ILE A 125 9.22 -2.80 -39.52
N ASN A 126 10.45 -2.47 -39.08
CA ASN A 126 10.82 -1.26 -38.33
C ASN A 126 11.21 -0.10 -39.26
N ASP A 127 11.34 1.15 -38.72
CA ASP A 127 12.49 2.01 -39.09
C ASP A 127 12.78 3.23 -38.16
N HIS A 128 14.08 3.36 -37.87
CA HIS A 128 14.96 4.51 -37.60
C HIS A 128 14.75 5.64 -36.54
N ALA A 129 15.81 5.73 -35.72
CA ALA A 129 16.22 6.68 -34.67
C ALA A 129 16.74 8.07 -35.14
N VAL A 130 17.08 8.94 -34.16
CA VAL A 130 18.21 9.93 -34.03
C VAL A 130 17.89 10.84 -32.80
N VAL A 131 18.58 10.80 -31.64
CA VAL A 131 19.93 11.34 -31.25
C VAL A 131 20.00 12.89 -31.16
N SER A 132 20.62 13.61 -30.20
CA SER A 132 21.03 13.44 -28.77
C SER A 132 21.65 14.75 -28.20
N VAL A 133 21.90 14.81 -26.87
CA VAL A 133 22.93 15.63 -26.12
C VAL A 133 22.56 17.05 -25.57
N PRO A 134 22.84 17.35 -24.26
CA PRO A 134 22.69 18.67 -23.60
C PRO A 134 24.04 19.39 -23.26
N ILE A 135 23.99 20.57 -22.61
CA ILE A 135 25.19 21.33 -22.14
C ILE A 135 25.03 21.84 -20.68
N HIS A 136 26.20 22.02 -20.06
CA HIS A 136 26.64 22.25 -18.66
C HIS A 136 26.33 23.60 -17.93
N ASP A 137 26.37 23.50 -16.59
CA ASP A 137 27.11 24.31 -15.57
C ASP A 137 26.67 25.64 -14.88
N ASN A 138 26.89 25.56 -13.55
CA ASN A 138 27.48 26.51 -12.57
C ASN A 138 26.65 27.48 -11.66
N ASP A 139 26.81 27.18 -10.36
CA ASP A 139 27.23 28.04 -9.23
C ASP A 139 26.32 29.06 -8.49
N SER A 140 25.93 28.64 -7.27
CA SER A 140 26.11 29.32 -5.96
C SER A 140 25.33 30.60 -5.58
N HIS A 141 24.72 30.61 -4.36
CA HIS A 141 24.83 31.67 -3.31
C HIS A 141 23.85 31.57 -2.11
N ASN A 142 24.07 30.59 -1.22
CA ASN A 142 23.72 30.56 0.21
C ASN A 142 22.83 31.68 0.81
N THR A 143 21.73 31.31 1.48
CA THR A 143 21.13 32.03 2.65
C THR A 143 20.20 31.03 3.40
N GLN A 144 19.80 31.28 4.65
CA GLN A 144 18.86 30.44 5.42
C GLN A 144 17.41 30.99 5.42
N VAL A 145 16.40 30.11 5.55
CA VAL A 145 15.05 30.46 6.08
C VAL A 145 14.54 29.26 6.89
N THR A 146 14.11 29.52 8.12
CA THR A 146 13.50 28.52 9.01
C THR A 146 11.98 28.62 8.93
N ALA A 147 11.27 27.49 8.81
CA ALA A 147 9.82 27.47 8.88
C ALA A 147 9.36 26.28 9.75
N SER A 148 8.91 26.60 10.97
CA SER A 148 8.19 25.68 11.85
C SER A 148 6.68 25.85 11.62
N ALA A 149 5.97 24.74 11.47
CA ALA A 149 4.50 24.72 11.36
C ALA A 149 3.93 23.56 12.19
N SER A 150 3.62 23.84 13.44
CA SER A 150 2.86 22.95 14.32
C SER A 150 1.38 23.01 13.91
N ILE A 151 0.74 21.87 13.66
CA ILE A 151 -0.72 21.81 13.44
C ILE A 151 -1.34 20.92 14.49
N ASN A 152 -1.96 21.54 15.50
CA ASN A 152 -2.93 20.88 16.36
C ASN A 152 -4.25 20.77 15.59
N ALA A 153 -4.87 19.59 15.57
CA ALA A 153 -6.23 19.40 15.06
C ALA A 153 -7.03 18.54 16.05
N LEU A 154 -8.23 19.02 16.41
CA LEU A 154 -9.08 18.42 17.44
C LEU A 154 -9.83 17.19 16.92
N THR A 155 -10.05 16.22 17.81
CA THR A 155 -10.99 15.11 17.63
C THR A 155 -12.42 15.51 18.06
N PRO A 156 -13.44 15.27 17.22
CA PRO A 156 -14.84 15.14 17.66
C PRO A 156 -15.30 13.66 17.66
N PRO A 157 -16.29 13.28 18.49
CA PRO A 157 -16.59 11.86 18.75
C PRO A 157 -17.79 11.27 17.99
N SER A 158 -17.69 9.95 17.77
CA SER A 158 -18.74 8.92 17.97
C SER A 158 -19.98 8.78 17.04
N ILE A 159 -20.24 7.51 16.69
CA ILE A 159 -21.53 6.87 16.32
C ILE A 159 -22.12 7.17 14.93
N PHE A 160 -22.21 6.14 14.07
CA PHE A 160 -23.50 5.57 13.61
C PHE A 160 -23.33 4.19 12.95
N GLU A 161 -24.44 3.46 12.83
CA GLU A 161 -24.53 2.01 12.61
C GLU A 161 -24.58 1.56 11.13
N THR A 162 -24.47 0.25 10.95
CA THR A 162 -24.47 -0.52 9.68
C THR A 162 -25.81 -0.53 8.94
N SER A 163 -25.78 -0.56 7.60
CA SER A 163 -26.82 -1.21 6.76
C SER A 163 -26.28 -1.61 5.37
N GLU A 164 -27.02 -2.45 4.65
CA GLU A 164 -26.50 -3.46 3.72
C GLU A 164 -26.48 -3.09 2.22
N THR A 165 -25.90 -4.00 1.43
CA THR A 165 -25.69 -3.92 -0.03
C THR A 165 -26.96 -4.13 -0.86
N ALA A 166 -26.97 -3.58 -2.09
CA ALA A 166 -27.92 -3.96 -3.14
C ALA A 166 -27.23 -4.04 -4.51
N SER A 167 -27.48 -5.13 -5.25
CA SER A 167 -26.92 -5.41 -6.57
C SER A 167 -27.94 -5.15 -7.69
N VAL A 168 -27.46 -4.84 -8.90
CA VAL A 168 -28.30 -4.64 -10.09
C VAL A 168 -27.89 -5.62 -11.19
N THR A 169 -28.82 -6.49 -11.58
CA THR A 169 -28.62 -7.53 -12.61
C THR A 169 -29.21 -7.06 -13.94
N SER A 170 -28.47 -7.16 -15.04
CA SER A 170 -28.94 -6.82 -16.40
C SER A 170 -29.51 -8.05 -17.13
N VAL A 171 -30.72 -7.94 -17.67
CA VAL A 171 -31.34 -8.97 -18.52
C VAL A 171 -30.87 -8.84 -19.97
N THR A 172 -30.63 -9.97 -20.65
CA THR A 172 -30.31 -10.01 -22.09
C THR A 172 -31.32 -10.89 -22.81
N SER A 173 -32.00 -10.41 -23.86
CA SER A 173 -32.80 -11.25 -24.76
C SER A 173 -32.11 -11.42 -26.11
N LYS A 174 -32.10 -12.64 -26.65
CA LYS A 174 -31.54 -12.96 -27.96
C LYS A 174 -32.50 -12.50 -29.07
N TYR A 175 -31.99 -11.85 -30.10
CA TYR A 175 -32.63 -11.79 -31.43
C TYR A 175 -31.59 -12.10 -32.50
N ASN A 176 -31.96 -12.96 -33.45
CA ASN A 176 -31.09 -13.38 -34.54
C ASN A 176 -30.78 -12.21 -35.49
N MET A 177 -29.54 -12.11 -35.96
CA MET A 177 -29.22 -11.27 -37.12
C MET A 177 -29.92 -11.81 -38.37
N GLY A 178 -30.77 -10.98 -38.96
CA GLY A 178 -31.53 -11.30 -40.16
C GLY A 178 -32.44 -10.14 -40.57
N VAL A 179 -31.98 -8.88 -40.38
CA VAL A 179 -32.75 -7.69 -40.75
C VAL A 179 -32.39 -7.32 -42.18
N ASP A 180 -33.34 -7.55 -43.08
CA ASP A 180 -33.29 -7.07 -44.46
C ASP A 180 -33.44 -5.54 -44.48
N LEU A 181 -32.37 -4.85 -44.89
CA LEU A 181 -32.31 -3.38 -44.97
C LEU A 181 -33.21 -2.80 -46.07
N SER A 182 -33.83 -3.61 -46.92
CA SER A 182 -34.80 -3.15 -47.94
C SER A 182 -36.12 -2.63 -47.36
N LEU A 183 -36.39 -2.85 -46.07
CA LEU A 183 -37.63 -2.43 -45.39
C LEU A 183 -37.59 -1.04 -44.74
N ALA A 184 -36.44 -0.33 -44.76
CA ALA A 184 -36.25 0.95 -44.06
C ALA A 184 -36.66 2.19 -44.88
N VAL A 185 -37.78 2.14 -45.61
CA VAL A 185 -38.06 3.04 -46.74
C VAL A 185 -38.74 4.38 -46.39
N ASP A 186 -39.42 4.51 -45.24
CA ASP A 186 -40.39 5.61 -45.02
C ASP A 186 -40.01 6.75 -44.04
N ASP A 187 -38.80 6.79 -43.47
CA ASP A 187 -38.33 7.89 -42.59
C ASP A 187 -37.14 8.66 -43.21
N GLU A 188 -37.35 9.37 -44.32
CA GLU A 188 -36.36 10.31 -44.87
C GLU A 188 -36.37 11.65 -44.11
N TRP A 189 -35.23 12.01 -43.51
CA TRP A 189 -35.01 13.33 -42.90
C TRP A 189 -33.67 13.92 -43.37
N GLU A 190 -33.64 15.24 -43.58
CA GLU A 190 -32.45 15.96 -44.06
C GLU A 190 -31.80 16.79 -42.93
N ILE A 191 -30.46 16.81 -42.91
CA ILE A 191 -29.69 17.72 -42.07
C ILE A 191 -29.83 19.15 -42.61
N ILE A 192 -30.46 20.03 -41.85
CA ILE A 192 -30.67 21.43 -42.21
C ILE A 192 -29.34 22.20 -42.07
N GLN A 193 -28.99 22.98 -43.09
CA GLN A 193 -27.81 23.84 -43.07
C GLN A 193 -27.81 24.78 -41.85
N GLY A 194 -26.68 24.85 -41.14
CA GLY A 194 -26.50 25.71 -39.97
C GLY A 194 -27.14 25.19 -38.67
N LYS A 195 -27.93 24.11 -38.70
CA LYS A 195 -28.37 23.42 -37.48
C LYS A 195 -27.30 22.43 -37.01
N SER A 196 -27.04 22.44 -35.71
CA SER A 196 -26.15 21.48 -35.05
C SER A 196 -26.94 20.24 -34.65
N TYR A 197 -26.42 19.05 -34.96
CA TYR A 197 -27.02 17.77 -34.62
C TYR A 197 -26.06 16.94 -33.76
N ARG A 198 -26.63 16.14 -32.85
CA ARG A 198 -25.88 15.25 -31.96
C ARG A 198 -26.44 13.84 -32.05
N TRP A 199 -25.57 12.85 -32.23
CA TRP A 199 -25.91 11.44 -32.12
C TRP A 199 -24.95 10.78 -31.14
N LYS A 200 -25.43 10.44 -29.93
CA LYS A 200 -24.59 9.95 -28.81
C LYS A 200 -23.39 10.89 -28.56
N ASP A 201 -22.17 10.40 -28.82
CA ASP A 201 -20.91 11.15 -28.67
C ASP A 201 -20.53 11.92 -29.93
N TRP A 202 -21.09 11.55 -31.09
CA TRP A 202 -20.86 12.20 -32.36
C TRP A 202 -21.59 13.55 -32.46
N ARG A 203 -21.02 14.45 -33.24
CA ARG A 203 -21.56 15.76 -33.61
C ARG A 203 -21.60 15.86 -35.13
N MET A 204 -22.62 16.53 -35.65
CA MET A 204 -22.94 16.60 -37.07
C MET A 204 -23.39 18.02 -37.41
N ILE A 205 -22.84 18.63 -38.45
CA ILE A 205 -23.30 19.95 -38.94
C ILE A 205 -23.12 20.05 -40.46
N LYS A 206 -24.15 20.54 -41.15
CA LYS A 206 -24.09 20.89 -42.58
C LYS A 206 -23.78 22.39 -42.68
N SER A 207 -22.60 22.72 -43.21
CA SER A 207 -22.23 24.10 -43.55
C SER A 207 -22.77 24.45 -44.94
N ARG A 208 -22.26 25.51 -45.57
CA ARG A 208 -22.64 25.88 -46.95
C ARG A 208 -22.01 24.97 -48.01
N ASP A 209 -20.80 24.47 -47.73
CA ASP A 209 -19.93 23.85 -48.75
C ASP A 209 -19.38 22.46 -48.31
N SER A 210 -19.63 22.06 -47.06
CA SER A 210 -19.19 20.80 -46.46
C SER A 210 -20.14 20.33 -45.35
N PHE A 211 -20.39 19.02 -45.28
CA PHE A 211 -20.97 18.33 -44.15
C PHE A 211 -19.87 17.73 -43.24
N PHE A 212 -19.88 18.06 -41.96
CA PHE A 212 -18.91 17.59 -40.98
C PHE A 212 -19.54 16.63 -39.96
N ILE A 213 -18.83 15.54 -39.65
CA ILE A 213 -19.16 14.64 -38.54
C ILE A 213 -17.89 14.31 -37.73
N TRP A 214 -17.96 14.43 -36.40
CA TRP A 214 -16.80 14.16 -35.54
C TRP A 214 -17.18 13.65 -34.15
N CYS A 215 -16.20 12.99 -33.52
CA CYS A 215 -16.14 12.71 -32.09
C CYS A 215 -14.76 13.18 -31.57
N ASP A 216 -14.34 12.72 -30.38
CA ASP A 216 -13.04 13.08 -29.81
C ASP A 216 -11.87 12.23 -30.34
N ALA A 217 -12.16 11.18 -31.12
CA ALA A 217 -11.19 10.25 -31.71
C ALA A 217 -11.01 10.43 -33.22
N VAL A 218 -12.07 10.82 -33.95
CA VAL A 218 -12.02 11.03 -35.40
C VAL A 218 -12.94 12.18 -35.82
N ALA A 219 -12.51 12.94 -36.84
CA ALA A 219 -13.31 13.96 -37.50
C ALA A 219 -13.33 13.71 -39.01
N VAL A 220 -14.46 13.92 -39.66
CA VAL A 220 -14.69 13.60 -41.08
C VAL A 220 -15.37 14.78 -41.78
N GLU A 221 -14.83 15.20 -42.93
CA GLU A 221 -15.37 16.24 -43.81
C GLU A 221 -15.82 15.61 -45.14
N PHE A 222 -17.09 15.81 -45.48
CA PHE A 222 -17.67 15.55 -46.79
C PHE A 222 -17.95 16.89 -47.47
N SER A 223 -17.08 17.32 -48.39
CA SER A 223 -17.29 18.58 -49.13
C SER A 223 -18.25 18.40 -50.30
N ASP A 224 -19.19 19.33 -50.46
CA ASP A 224 -20.17 19.36 -51.56
C ASP A 224 -19.49 19.60 -52.92
N GLY A 225 -18.31 20.25 -52.91
CA GLY A 225 -17.46 20.43 -54.08
C GLY A 225 -16.54 19.23 -54.39
N SER A 226 -16.69 18.10 -53.70
CA SER A 226 -15.85 16.93 -53.96
C SER A 226 -16.35 16.10 -55.14
N ASN A 227 -15.42 15.68 -56.01
CA ASN A 227 -15.70 14.67 -57.04
C ASN A 227 -15.76 13.26 -56.41
N GLY A 228 -16.52 13.12 -55.32
CA GLY A 228 -16.60 11.91 -54.52
C GLY A 228 -15.35 11.61 -53.71
N TRP A 229 -14.69 12.60 -53.10
CA TRP A 229 -13.68 12.37 -52.04
C TRP A 229 -14.17 12.88 -50.68
N PHE A 230 -13.58 12.40 -49.61
CA PHE A 230 -13.78 12.93 -48.26
C PHE A 230 -12.46 12.99 -47.50
N ARG A 231 -12.37 13.85 -46.49
CA ARG A 231 -11.21 13.94 -45.60
C ARG A 231 -11.58 13.39 -44.23
N PHE A 232 -10.59 12.83 -43.53
CA PHE A 232 -10.74 12.49 -42.13
C PHE A 232 -9.46 12.77 -41.35
N MET A 233 -9.60 13.18 -40.09
CA MET A 233 -8.50 13.32 -39.15
C MET A 233 -8.60 12.22 -38.10
N LEU A 234 -7.56 11.39 -38.00
CA LEU A 234 -7.46 10.27 -37.07
C LEU A 234 -6.02 10.23 -36.54
N ASP A 235 -5.84 10.03 -35.23
CA ASP A 235 -4.53 10.12 -34.55
C ASP A 235 -3.76 11.42 -34.78
N GLY A 236 -4.49 12.53 -34.98
CA GLY A 236 -3.93 13.84 -35.31
C GLY A 236 -3.38 13.95 -36.74
N ARG A 237 -3.58 12.92 -37.59
CA ARG A 237 -3.18 12.90 -39.00
C ARG A 237 -4.38 13.12 -39.90
N LEU A 238 -4.31 14.13 -40.77
CA LEU A 238 -5.32 14.39 -41.80
C LEU A 238 -5.05 13.52 -43.03
N SER A 239 -6.06 12.77 -43.47
CA SER A 239 -6.04 11.87 -44.62
C SER A 239 -7.17 12.21 -45.59
N THR A 240 -7.01 11.89 -46.87
CA THR A 240 -8.06 12.02 -47.91
C THR A 240 -8.33 10.67 -48.55
N MET A 241 -9.59 10.30 -48.73
CA MET A 241 -9.99 9.05 -49.38
C MET A 241 -11.06 9.28 -50.45
N TYR A 242 -10.90 8.61 -51.60
CA TYR A 242 -11.88 8.64 -52.68
C TYR A 242 -13.02 7.65 -52.41
N ARG A 243 -14.26 8.14 -52.50
CA ARG A 243 -15.56 7.55 -52.15
C ARG A 243 -16.37 7.18 -53.42
N TYR A 244 -15.77 6.43 -54.34
CA TYR A 244 -16.50 5.88 -55.49
C TYR A 244 -17.42 4.73 -55.05
N SER A 245 -18.73 5.00 -54.98
CA SER A 245 -19.77 4.01 -54.64
C SER A 245 -19.55 3.29 -53.30
N GLN A 246 -19.01 4.00 -52.31
CA GLN A 246 -18.63 3.47 -50.99
C GLN A 246 -19.45 4.09 -49.86
N ARG A 247 -19.68 3.31 -48.79
CA ARG A 247 -20.37 3.76 -47.58
C ARG A 247 -19.37 3.97 -46.44
N LEU A 248 -19.61 5.00 -45.63
CA LEU A 248 -18.92 5.18 -44.35
C LEU A 248 -19.93 4.83 -43.26
N ILE A 249 -19.62 3.78 -42.51
CA ILE A 249 -20.44 3.19 -41.47
C ILE A 249 -19.88 3.68 -40.14
N ILE A 250 -20.72 4.33 -39.35
CA ILE A 250 -20.37 4.80 -38.03
C ILE A 250 -21.06 3.90 -37.01
N VAL A 251 -20.24 3.28 -36.16
CA VAL A 251 -20.63 2.37 -35.10
C VAL A 251 -20.52 3.11 -33.78
N GLU A 252 -21.46 2.87 -32.86
CA GLU A 252 -21.47 3.57 -31.58
C GLU A 252 -20.16 3.34 -30.80
N ASP A 253 -19.77 2.08 -30.61
CA ASP A 253 -18.58 1.66 -29.86
C ASP A 253 -17.32 1.50 -30.73
N LEU A 254 -17.12 2.40 -31.70
CA LEU A 254 -15.87 2.45 -32.47
C LEU A 254 -15.25 3.85 -32.40
N PRO A 255 -14.02 4.01 -31.88
CA PRO A 255 -13.30 5.29 -31.90
C PRO A 255 -12.69 5.51 -33.29
N GLY A 256 -13.55 5.69 -34.30
CA GLY A 256 -13.18 5.54 -35.70
C GLY A 256 -14.38 5.34 -36.62
N PHE A 257 -14.15 4.76 -37.80
CA PHE A 257 -15.22 4.45 -38.76
C PHE A 257 -14.90 3.18 -39.56
N ILE A 258 -15.95 2.52 -40.07
CA ILE A 258 -15.80 1.41 -41.01
C ILE A 258 -16.07 1.93 -42.42
N PHE A 259 -15.16 1.68 -43.34
CA PHE A 259 -15.31 1.96 -44.75
C PHE A 259 -15.73 0.69 -45.50
N GLU A 260 -16.92 0.71 -46.11
CA GLU A 260 -17.44 -0.41 -46.89
C GLU A 260 -17.22 -0.15 -48.39
N SER A 261 -16.42 -1.02 -49.01
CA SER A 261 -16.16 -1.00 -50.45
C SER A 261 -17.38 -1.42 -51.26
N ASN A 262 -17.40 -1.06 -52.54
CA ASN A 262 -18.37 -1.56 -53.51
C ASN A 262 -18.32 -3.09 -53.71
N ARG A 263 -17.28 -3.78 -53.21
CA ARG A 263 -17.16 -5.24 -53.14
C ARG A 263 -17.58 -5.83 -51.78
N GLN A 264 -18.29 -5.05 -50.96
CA GLN A 264 -18.68 -5.37 -49.57
C GLN A 264 -17.50 -5.66 -48.63
N THR A 265 -16.26 -5.33 -49.03
CA THR A 265 -15.08 -5.44 -48.16
C THR A 265 -15.09 -4.29 -47.17
N LYS A 266 -15.08 -4.61 -45.87
CA LYS A 266 -15.09 -3.62 -44.78
C LYS A 266 -13.67 -3.40 -44.25
N HIS A 267 -13.24 -2.15 -44.24
CA HIS A 267 -11.98 -1.71 -43.63
C HIS A 267 -12.29 -0.88 -42.39
N CYS A 268 -11.82 -1.32 -41.23
CA CYS A 268 -11.96 -0.57 -39.98
C CYS A 268 -10.79 0.42 -39.84
N PHE A 269 -11.10 1.70 -39.65
CA PHE A 269 -10.14 2.74 -39.29
C PHE A 269 -10.40 3.11 -37.83
N GLN A 270 -9.47 2.76 -36.94
CA GLN A 270 -9.60 2.93 -35.49
C GLN A 270 -8.46 3.80 -34.96
N ALA A 271 -8.77 4.77 -34.11
CA ALA A 271 -7.79 5.69 -33.53
C ALA A 271 -7.07 5.08 -32.32
N GLU A 272 -5.76 5.26 -32.27
CA GLU A 272 -4.91 5.03 -31.10
C GLU A 272 -4.96 6.20 -30.08
N ARG A 273 -5.31 7.40 -30.54
CA ARG A 273 -5.19 8.68 -29.82
C ARG A 273 -6.40 9.59 -30.08
N THR A 274 -6.79 10.32 -29.04
CA THR A 274 -7.80 11.39 -29.13
C THR A 274 -7.23 12.61 -29.86
N LEU A 275 -8.05 13.31 -30.65
CA LEU A 275 -7.63 14.45 -31.48
C LEU A 275 -7.22 15.73 -30.72
N GLY A 276 -7.34 15.75 -29.40
CA GLY A 276 -6.97 16.89 -28.55
C GLY A 276 -8.16 17.64 -27.97
N LEU A 277 -7.89 18.71 -27.22
CA LEU A 277 -8.90 19.48 -26.49
C LEU A 277 -9.91 20.18 -27.41
N ASP A 278 -9.50 20.59 -28.60
CA ASP A 278 -10.34 21.34 -29.55
C ASP A 278 -11.52 20.51 -30.09
N PHE A 279 -11.38 19.17 -30.08
CA PHE A 279 -12.45 18.23 -30.45
C PHE A 279 -13.25 17.73 -29.22
N VAL A 280 -12.85 18.11 -28.00
CA VAL A 280 -13.54 17.75 -26.75
C VAL A 280 -14.63 18.77 -26.45
N THR A 281 -15.89 18.41 -26.70
CA THR A 281 -17.01 19.20 -26.14
C THR A 281 -16.99 19.11 -24.61
N GLY A 282 -17.14 20.24 -23.90
CA GLY A 282 -16.94 20.32 -22.44
C GLY A 282 -17.80 19.39 -21.56
N TRP A 283 -18.85 18.78 -22.14
CA TRP A 283 -19.71 17.79 -21.50
C TRP A 283 -19.12 16.35 -21.55
N ALA A 284 -18.17 16.07 -22.44
CA ALA A 284 -17.55 14.75 -22.60
C ALA A 284 -16.73 14.33 -21.37
N ALA A 285 -16.38 15.25 -20.47
CA ALA A 285 -15.81 14.94 -19.16
C ALA A 285 -16.72 14.05 -18.29
N ARG A 286 -18.04 14.03 -18.54
CA ARG A 286 -19.00 13.13 -17.87
C ARG A 286 -19.38 11.88 -18.70
N GLY A 287 -18.83 11.73 -19.92
CA GLY A 287 -19.04 10.59 -20.82
C GLY A 287 -17.95 9.51 -20.74
N GLY A 288 -17.19 9.45 -19.63
CA GLY A 288 -15.88 8.77 -19.55
C GLY A 288 -15.83 7.25 -19.82
N GLY A 289 -16.96 6.58 -20.01
CA GLY A 289 -17.02 5.12 -20.21
C GLY A 289 -16.24 4.62 -21.43
N ARG A 290 -16.38 5.26 -22.60
CA ARG A 290 -15.66 4.86 -23.82
C ARG A 290 -14.17 5.17 -23.76
N ARG A 291 -13.81 6.39 -23.35
CA ARG A 291 -12.41 6.85 -23.25
C ARG A 291 -11.53 5.93 -22.39
N LEU A 292 -12.07 5.37 -21.31
CA LEU A 292 -11.34 4.42 -20.48
C LEU A 292 -11.25 3.04 -21.14
N ARG A 293 -12.37 2.48 -21.62
CA ARG A 293 -12.40 1.09 -22.15
C ARG A 293 -11.46 0.87 -23.33
N PHE A 294 -11.45 1.76 -24.33
CA PHE A 294 -10.61 1.55 -25.51
C PHE A 294 -9.11 1.58 -25.21
N ARG A 295 -8.66 2.47 -24.33
CA ARG A 295 -7.26 2.44 -23.86
C ARG A 295 -6.96 1.17 -23.07
N ALA A 296 -7.86 0.76 -22.18
CA ALA A 296 -7.69 -0.45 -21.38
C ALA A 296 -7.62 -1.72 -22.25
N GLU A 297 -8.46 -1.87 -23.27
CA GLU A 297 -8.50 -3.07 -24.12
C GLU A 297 -7.24 -3.21 -25.01
N THR A 298 -6.83 -2.15 -25.72
CA THR A 298 -5.58 -2.19 -26.52
C THR A 298 -4.36 -2.40 -25.62
N GLN A 299 -4.34 -1.80 -24.42
CA GLN A 299 -3.25 -2.02 -23.47
C GLN A 299 -3.28 -3.45 -22.90
N LYS A 300 -4.45 -4.02 -22.56
CA LYS A 300 -4.59 -5.43 -22.13
C LYS A 300 -4.09 -6.42 -23.20
N ALA A 301 -4.38 -6.20 -24.48
CA ALA A 301 -3.85 -7.03 -25.56
C ALA A 301 -2.30 -6.98 -25.65
N LYS A 302 -1.71 -5.77 -25.61
CA LYS A 302 -0.25 -5.57 -25.61
C LYS A 302 0.42 -6.19 -24.38
N LEU A 303 -0.22 -6.10 -23.21
CA LEU A 303 0.23 -6.71 -21.97
C LEU A 303 0.25 -8.24 -22.05
N GLN A 304 -0.80 -8.83 -22.61
CA GLN A 304 -0.88 -10.27 -22.82
C GLN A 304 0.21 -10.78 -23.75
N GLU A 305 0.48 -10.09 -24.86
CA GLU A 305 1.58 -10.43 -25.77
C GLU A 305 2.95 -10.37 -25.05
N MET A 306 3.20 -9.30 -24.29
CA MET A 306 4.45 -9.14 -23.52
C MET A 306 4.58 -10.21 -22.41
N ALA A 307 3.50 -10.53 -21.70
CA ALA A 307 3.47 -11.59 -20.70
C ALA A 307 3.74 -12.96 -21.33
N LYS A 308 3.14 -13.24 -22.48
CA LYS A 308 3.32 -14.49 -23.22
C LYS A 308 4.75 -14.67 -23.75
N GLU A 309 5.37 -13.60 -24.27
CA GLU A 309 6.79 -13.62 -24.64
C GLU A 309 7.68 -13.99 -23.45
N ILE A 310 7.46 -13.37 -22.28
CA ILE A 310 8.23 -13.64 -21.06
C ILE A 310 7.97 -15.07 -20.55
N TRP A 311 6.71 -15.52 -20.61
CA TRP A 311 6.28 -16.85 -20.19
C TRP A 311 6.96 -17.96 -21.00
N ASP A 312 6.73 -17.98 -22.31
CA ASP A 312 7.19 -19.05 -23.20
C ASP A 312 8.73 -19.07 -23.35
N LYS A 313 9.40 -17.92 -23.19
CA LYS A 313 10.85 -17.80 -23.36
C LYS A 313 11.68 -18.08 -22.11
N TYR A 314 11.17 -17.78 -20.92
CA TYR A 314 11.96 -17.84 -19.67
C TYR A 314 11.32 -18.70 -18.57
N LEU A 315 10.04 -18.48 -18.26
CA LEU A 315 9.44 -18.97 -17.03
C LEU A 315 8.93 -20.41 -17.12
N LYS A 316 8.42 -20.81 -18.29
CA LYS A 316 7.76 -22.09 -18.54
C LYS A 316 8.63 -23.32 -18.26
N GLU A 317 9.91 -23.29 -18.63
CA GLU A 317 10.83 -24.40 -18.30
C GLU A 317 11.18 -24.41 -16.81
N ALA A 318 11.42 -23.23 -16.21
CA ALA A 318 11.83 -23.14 -14.82
C ALA A 318 10.73 -23.57 -13.83
N GLN A 319 9.46 -23.34 -14.16
CA GLN A 319 8.31 -23.87 -13.41
C GLN A 319 8.34 -25.41 -13.31
N SER A 320 8.86 -26.11 -14.33
CA SER A 320 8.94 -27.58 -14.36
C SER A 320 10.05 -28.16 -13.47
N LYS A 321 10.94 -27.32 -12.93
CA LYS A 321 12.13 -27.69 -12.15
C LYS A 321 12.14 -27.00 -10.78
N PRO A 322 11.27 -27.40 -9.83
CA PRO A 322 11.28 -26.86 -8.46
C PRO A 322 12.61 -27.15 -7.76
N ARG A 323 13.04 -26.24 -6.87
CA ARG A 323 14.29 -26.37 -6.12
C ARG A 323 14.24 -27.54 -5.13
N ASP A 324 15.37 -28.21 -4.91
CA ASP A 324 15.45 -29.41 -4.06
C ASP A 324 14.83 -29.21 -2.66
N ALA A 325 15.09 -28.07 -2.02
CA ALA A 325 14.53 -27.76 -0.70
C ALA A 325 12.99 -27.71 -0.67
N LEU A 326 12.35 -27.28 -1.77
CA LEU A 326 10.89 -27.32 -1.89
C LEU A 326 10.41 -28.76 -2.09
N VAL A 327 11.10 -29.55 -2.91
CA VAL A 327 10.78 -30.97 -3.16
C VAL A 327 10.91 -31.80 -1.88
N GLU A 328 11.95 -31.55 -1.07
CA GLU A 328 12.12 -32.16 0.25
C GLU A 328 10.96 -31.82 1.19
N LEU A 329 10.57 -30.55 1.30
CA LEU A 329 9.45 -30.14 2.13
C LEU A 329 8.09 -30.67 1.62
N GLN A 330 7.88 -30.76 0.30
CA GLN A 330 6.70 -31.37 -0.30
C GLN A 330 6.61 -32.86 0.03
N LYS A 331 7.73 -33.59 -0.04
CA LYS A 331 7.84 -35.00 0.35
C LYS A 331 7.58 -35.20 1.85
N ALA A 332 8.15 -34.34 2.70
CA ALA A 332 7.94 -34.38 4.15
C ALA A 332 6.47 -34.08 4.53
N SER A 333 5.90 -33.01 3.97
CA SER A 333 4.50 -32.62 4.21
C SER A 333 3.52 -33.70 3.74
N SER A 334 3.76 -34.27 2.55
CA SER A 334 2.98 -35.41 2.05
C SER A 334 3.09 -36.63 2.97
N THR A 335 4.28 -36.93 3.48
CA THR A 335 4.52 -38.03 4.43
C THR A 335 3.74 -37.81 5.73
N ILE A 336 3.83 -36.62 6.33
CA ILE A 336 3.07 -36.24 7.54
C ILE A 336 1.56 -36.42 7.31
N LYS A 337 1.02 -35.82 6.23
CA LYS A 337 -0.40 -35.88 5.89
C LYS A 337 -0.88 -37.33 5.71
N VAL A 338 -0.12 -38.17 5.01
CA VAL A 338 -0.46 -39.59 4.80
C VAL A 338 -0.38 -40.38 6.12
N ARG A 339 0.65 -40.17 6.95
CA ARG A 339 0.82 -40.97 8.18
C ARG A 339 -0.21 -40.61 9.25
N VAL A 340 -0.51 -39.31 9.43
CA VAL A 340 -1.59 -38.87 10.32
C VAL A 340 -2.95 -39.41 9.87
N ASN A 341 -3.26 -39.36 8.57
CA ASN A 341 -4.51 -39.91 8.05
C ASN A 341 -4.59 -41.44 8.21
N ASN A 342 -3.47 -42.17 8.06
CA ASN A 342 -3.43 -43.61 8.29
C ASN A 342 -3.58 -43.97 9.78
N ALA A 343 -2.95 -43.21 10.68
CA ALA A 343 -3.15 -43.34 12.13
C ALA A 343 -4.62 -43.10 12.51
N CYS A 344 -5.25 -42.05 11.95
CA CYS A 344 -6.68 -41.79 12.15
C CYS A 344 -7.57 -42.96 11.70
N LYS A 345 -7.28 -43.57 10.54
CA LYS A 345 -8.01 -44.74 10.04
C LYS A 345 -7.80 -45.97 10.94
N GLN A 346 -6.57 -46.23 11.39
CA GLN A 346 -6.27 -47.35 12.28
C GLN A 346 -7.04 -47.23 13.60
N ILE A 347 -7.00 -46.06 14.25
CA ILE A 347 -7.73 -45.82 15.50
C ILE A 347 -9.24 -45.99 15.30
N CYS A 348 -9.83 -45.41 14.26
CA CYS A 348 -11.26 -45.56 13.98
C CYS A 348 -11.67 -47.02 13.69
N ILE A 349 -10.77 -47.87 13.15
CA ILE A 349 -11.03 -49.30 12.97
C ILE A 349 -10.96 -50.03 14.31
N MET A 350 -9.96 -49.73 15.15
CA MET A 350 -9.78 -50.37 16.46
C MET A 350 -10.93 -50.04 17.42
N GLU A 351 -11.40 -48.79 17.42
CA GLU A 351 -12.57 -48.33 18.19
C GLU A 351 -13.87 -49.10 17.83
N ASN A 352 -13.99 -49.58 16.60
CA ASN A 352 -15.15 -50.37 16.13
C ASN A 352 -15.05 -51.88 16.40
N ILE A 353 -13.85 -52.42 16.66
CA ILE A 353 -13.62 -53.86 16.77
C ILE A 353 -13.32 -54.31 18.22
N CYS A 354 -12.60 -53.50 19.01
CA CYS A 354 -12.19 -53.86 20.37
C CYS A 354 -12.36 -52.69 21.34
N GLN A 355 -13.12 -52.90 22.43
CA GLN A 355 -13.29 -51.92 23.52
C GLN A 355 -12.04 -51.71 24.41
N GLN A 356 -10.85 -52.12 23.96
CA GLN A 356 -9.60 -52.00 24.73
C GLN A 356 -8.72 -50.84 24.24
N LYS A 357 -8.47 -49.89 25.15
CA LYS A 357 -7.58 -48.76 24.95
C LYS A 357 -6.11 -49.21 24.87
N SER A 358 -5.57 -49.38 23.66
CA SER A 358 -4.17 -49.03 23.28
C SER A 358 -3.81 -49.60 21.90
N GLY A 359 -4.23 -48.89 20.84
CA GLY A 359 -3.69 -49.13 19.51
C GLY A 359 -2.29 -48.52 19.38
N GLN A 360 -1.23 -49.28 19.68
CA GLN A 360 0.14 -48.83 19.42
C GLN A 360 0.34 -48.60 17.91
N LEU A 361 0.79 -47.40 17.55
CA LEU A 361 1.13 -47.09 16.16
C LEU A 361 2.45 -47.81 15.81
N SER A 362 2.62 -48.26 14.56
CA SER A 362 3.82 -49.02 14.22
C SER A 362 5.08 -48.15 14.35
N ALA A 363 6.13 -48.69 15.00
CA ALA A 363 7.37 -47.97 15.25
C ALA A 363 8.01 -47.41 13.96
N HIS A 364 7.84 -48.11 12.83
CA HIS A 364 8.25 -47.66 11.50
C HIS A 364 7.51 -46.38 11.09
N MET A 365 6.18 -46.32 11.27
CA MET A 365 5.39 -45.13 10.96
C MET A 365 5.80 -43.92 11.83
N LEU A 366 6.02 -44.15 13.12
CA LEU A 366 6.46 -43.11 14.07
C LEU A 366 7.84 -42.55 13.70
N SER A 367 8.78 -43.43 13.31
CA SER A 367 10.12 -43.04 12.84
C SER A 367 10.09 -42.18 11.57
N GLU A 368 9.30 -42.58 10.56
CA GLU A 368 9.14 -41.81 9.33
C GLU A 368 8.43 -40.47 9.56
N LEU A 369 7.47 -40.42 10.48
CA LEU A 369 6.81 -39.18 10.88
C LEU A 369 7.79 -38.24 11.59
N GLU A 370 8.64 -38.74 12.49
CA GLU A 370 9.68 -37.95 13.14
C GLU A 370 10.71 -37.41 12.13
N ALA A 371 11.13 -38.22 11.15
CA ALA A 371 12.04 -37.79 10.09
C ALA A 371 11.42 -36.67 9.24
N ALA A 372 10.15 -36.80 8.86
CA ALA A 372 9.43 -35.78 8.10
C ALA A 372 9.22 -34.48 8.91
N LEU A 373 8.89 -34.58 10.20
CA LEU A 373 8.79 -33.42 11.09
C LEU A 373 10.14 -32.71 11.27
N LYS A 374 11.26 -33.44 11.37
CA LYS A 374 12.61 -32.86 11.41
C LYS A 374 12.97 -32.11 10.12
N CYS A 375 12.59 -32.64 8.95
CA CYS A 375 12.74 -31.94 7.67
C CYS A 375 11.94 -30.63 7.63
N MET A 376 10.68 -30.65 8.09
CA MET A 376 9.84 -29.46 8.20
C MET A 376 10.43 -28.42 9.18
N HIS A 377 10.89 -28.85 10.35
CA HIS A 377 11.58 -28.01 11.35
C HIS A 377 12.81 -27.30 10.74
N SER A 378 13.70 -28.02 10.06
CA SER A 378 14.86 -27.44 9.38
C SER A 378 14.47 -26.43 8.28
N SER A 379 13.36 -26.69 7.58
CA SER A 379 12.83 -25.80 6.52
C SER A 379 12.23 -24.50 7.07
N VAL A 380 11.70 -24.55 8.28
CA VAL A 380 10.99 -23.44 8.94
C VAL A 380 11.94 -22.50 9.68
N ILE A 381 12.97 -23.04 10.34
CA ILE A 381 13.96 -22.25 11.10
C ILE A 381 14.86 -21.42 10.18
N ASN A 382 15.19 -21.93 9.00
CA ASN A 382 16.04 -21.20 8.06
C ASN A 382 15.21 -20.19 7.25
N ASP A 383 15.10 -18.97 7.76
CA ASP A 383 14.42 -17.84 7.11
C ASP A 383 14.81 -17.58 5.65
N ARG A 384 16.01 -18.01 5.24
CA ARG A 384 16.55 -17.81 3.90
C ARG A 384 16.44 -19.04 2.99
N LEU A 385 15.93 -20.18 3.46
CA LEU A 385 15.82 -21.39 2.65
C LEU A 385 14.68 -21.26 1.63
N LEU A 386 13.44 -21.15 2.11
CA LEU A 386 12.22 -21.10 1.30
C LEU A 386 11.55 -19.73 1.39
N SER A 387 10.93 -19.27 0.31
CA SER A 387 10.07 -18.08 0.32
C SER A 387 8.68 -18.40 0.90
N THR A 388 7.91 -17.35 1.22
CA THR A 388 6.49 -17.49 1.59
C THR A 388 5.68 -18.23 0.53
N PHE A 389 5.96 -17.98 -0.76
CA PHE A 389 5.31 -18.66 -1.87
C PHE A 389 5.66 -20.16 -1.94
N GLU A 390 6.94 -20.51 -1.81
CA GLU A 390 7.37 -21.91 -1.77
C GLU A 390 6.73 -22.65 -0.58
N LEU A 391 6.63 -21.98 0.59
CA LEU A 391 5.95 -22.51 1.76
C LEU A 391 4.43 -22.70 1.52
N SER A 392 3.75 -21.81 0.78
CA SER A 392 2.32 -21.99 0.44
C SER A 392 2.07 -23.18 -0.50
N ILE A 393 2.93 -23.42 -1.49
CA ILE A 393 2.80 -24.55 -2.43
C ILE A 393 3.46 -25.86 -1.95
N SER A 394 4.05 -25.85 -0.75
CA SER A 394 4.72 -27.03 -0.17
C SER A 394 3.77 -28.12 0.35
N GLY A 395 2.48 -27.80 0.54
CA GLY A 395 1.52 -28.68 1.22
C GLY A 395 1.70 -28.73 2.75
N MET A 396 2.59 -27.93 3.33
CA MET A 396 2.82 -27.86 4.78
C MET A 396 1.56 -27.47 5.57
N VAL A 397 0.80 -26.47 5.10
CA VAL A 397 -0.46 -26.04 5.75
C VAL A 397 -1.46 -27.20 5.85
N ASP A 398 -1.61 -27.94 4.76
CA ASP A 398 -2.46 -29.14 4.66
C ASP A 398 -2.02 -30.27 5.61
N ALA A 399 -0.71 -30.48 5.73
CA ALA A 399 -0.12 -31.48 6.62
C ALA A 399 -0.31 -31.12 8.09
N LEU A 400 -0.10 -29.85 8.44
CA LEU A 400 -0.31 -29.32 9.79
C LEU A 400 -1.79 -29.30 10.17
N LEU A 401 -2.70 -28.95 9.25
CA LEU A 401 -4.14 -29.01 9.49
C LEU A 401 -4.62 -30.44 9.75
N ALA A 402 -4.09 -31.43 9.01
CA ALA A 402 -4.37 -32.85 9.28
C ALA A 402 -3.84 -33.28 10.66
N PHE A 403 -2.61 -32.89 11.00
CA PHE A 403 -1.98 -33.12 12.30
C PHE A 403 -2.80 -32.51 13.46
N LEU A 404 -3.19 -31.24 13.37
CA LEU A 404 -3.95 -30.55 14.40
C LEU A 404 -5.33 -31.18 14.61
N LYS A 405 -6.05 -31.53 13.53
CA LYS A 405 -7.34 -32.25 13.61
C LYS A 405 -7.25 -33.62 14.28
N PHE A 406 -6.09 -34.27 14.20
CA PHE A 406 -5.83 -35.54 14.90
C PHE A 406 -5.52 -35.30 16.37
N VAL A 407 -4.55 -34.43 16.68
CA VAL A 407 -4.10 -34.13 18.05
C VAL A 407 -5.17 -33.45 18.90
N GLN A 408 -6.14 -32.76 18.29
CA GLN A 408 -7.31 -32.22 18.98
C GLN A 408 -8.15 -33.29 19.70
N ARG A 409 -8.09 -34.56 19.27
CA ARG A 409 -8.80 -35.69 19.92
C ARG A 409 -8.06 -36.22 21.15
N ASP A 410 -6.74 -36.27 21.08
CA ASP A 410 -5.85 -36.69 22.17
C ASP A 410 -4.53 -35.92 22.10
N THR A 411 -4.35 -34.97 23.02
CA THR A 411 -3.13 -34.16 23.14
C THR A 411 -1.93 -34.95 23.67
N ASN A 412 -2.13 -36.17 24.16
CA ASN A 412 -1.11 -37.03 24.75
C ASN A 412 -0.72 -38.23 23.86
N CYS A 413 -1.28 -38.34 22.65
CA CYS A 413 -0.94 -39.39 21.70
C CYS A 413 0.54 -39.37 21.29
N GLU A 414 1.07 -40.50 20.82
CA GLU A 414 2.47 -40.67 20.39
C GLU A 414 2.88 -39.63 19.32
N ILE A 415 1.96 -39.30 18.41
CA ILE A 415 2.13 -38.29 17.36
C ILE A 415 2.35 -36.88 17.96
N ALA A 416 1.59 -36.51 18.99
CA ALA A 416 1.77 -35.24 19.69
C ALA A 416 3.08 -35.19 20.50
N ILE A 417 3.49 -36.32 21.07
CA ILE A 417 4.78 -36.45 21.78
C ILE A 417 5.96 -36.27 20.81
N ILE A 418 5.91 -36.86 19.61
CA ILE A 418 6.95 -36.66 18.58
C ILE A 418 7.02 -35.20 18.15
N PHE A 419 5.88 -34.56 17.88
CA PHE A 419 5.85 -33.13 17.53
C PHE A 419 6.47 -32.27 18.64
N ARG A 420 6.08 -32.49 19.90
CA ARG A 420 6.69 -31.81 21.06
C ARG A 420 8.20 -32.07 21.17
N ARG A 421 8.70 -33.26 20.81
CA ARG A 421 10.15 -33.57 20.78
C ARG A 421 10.89 -32.86 19.65
N VAL A 422 10.25 -32.63 18.51
CA VAL A 422 10.87 -31.94 17.37
C VAL A 422 10.84 -30.41 17.54
N PHE A 423 9.76 -29.86 18.09
CA PHE A 423 9.58 -28.43 18.34
C PHE A 423 9.62 -28.12 19.85
N VAL A 424 10.67 -28.60 20.55
CA VAL A 424 10.87 -28.37 22.00
C VAL A 424 11.14 -26.91 22.30
N ASP A 425 11.95 -26.25 21.48
CA ASP A 425 12.42 -24.91 21.72
C ASP A 425 11.38 -23.87 21.29
N GLN A 426 11.24 -22.82 22.10
CA GLN A 426 10.29 -21.74 21.86
C GLN A 426 10.56 -21.01 20.52
N CYS A 427 11.80 -21.03 20.04
CA CYS A 427 12.20 -20.39 18.79
C CYS A 427 11.65 -21.14 17.57
N SER A 428 11.75 -22.47 17.49
CA SER A 428 11.25 -23.26 16.35
C SER A 428 9.72 -23.24 16.25
N LEU A 429 9.02 -23.28 17.38
CA LEU A 429 7.56 -23.15 17.40
C LEU A 429 7.12 -21.73 17.00
N SER A 430 7.80 -20.69 17.49
CA SER A 430 7.56 -19.30 17.09
C SER A 430 7.81 -19.09 15.60
N ALA A 431 8.93 -19.63 15.06
CA ALA A 431 9.24 -19.60 13.64
C ALA A 431 8.13 -20.29 12.82
N LEU A 432 7.65 -21.46 13.24
CA LEU A 432 6.54 -22.17 12.57
C LEU A 432 5.27 -21.30 12.50
N VAL A 433 4.88 -20.70 13.63
CA VAL A 433 3.70 -19.81 13.67
C VAL A 433 3.91 -18.59 12.78
N CYS A 434 5.07 -17.94 12.83
CA CYS A 434 5.39 -16.80 11.97
C CYS A 434 5.37 -17.15 10.47
N LYS A 435 5.87 -18.34 10.08
CA LYS A 435 5.74 -18.84 8.69
C LYS A 435 4.29 -19.13 8.30
N MET A 436 3.47 -19.71 9.19
CA MET A 436 2.04 -19.93 8.94
C MET A 436 1.29 -18.60 8.75
N VAL A 437 1.52 -17.61 9.62
CA VAL A 437 0.95 -16.27 9.49
C VAL A 437 1.39 -15.63 8.17
N SER A 438 2.67 -15.73 7.81
CA SER A 438 3.19 -15.18 6.55
C SER A 438 2.51 -15.80 5.32
N VAL A 439 2.25 -17.11 5.35
CA VAL A 439 1.53 -17.82 4.28
C VAL A 439 0.06 -17.39 4.23
N LEU A 440 -0.61 -17.27 5.38
CA LEU A 440 -1.99 -16.77 5.45
C LEU A 440 -2.09 -15.34 4.92
N ASP A 441 -1.26 -14.41 5.41
CA ASP A 441 -1.18 -13.01 4.95
C ASP A 441 -0.96 -12.90 3.44
N SER A 442 -0.27 -13.87 2.82
CA SER A 442 -0.01 -13.90 1.37
C SER A 442 -1.16 -14.44 0.51
N ILE A 443 -2.07 -15.22 1.11
CA ILE A 443 -3.23 -15.84 0.45
C ILE A 443 -4.51 -15.05 0.75
N GLU A 444 -4.59 -14.43 1.93
CA GLU A 444 -5.76 -13.73 2.44
C GLU A 444 -5.99 -12.43 1.66
N LYS A 445 -6.71 -12.58 0.55
CA LYS A 445 -7.36 -11.48 -0.17
C LYS A 445 -8.47 -10.90 0.71
N PHE A 446 -8.10 -10.17 1.77
CA PHE A 446 -9.03 -9.24 2.39
C PHE A 446 -9.61 -8.35 1.29
N PRO A 447 -10.95 -8.19 1.21
CA PRO A 447 -11.53 -7.23 0.31
C PRO A 447 -11.09 -5.84 0.77
N GLN A 448 -10.02 -5.34 0.14
CA GLN A 448 -9.57 -3.98 0.31
C GLN A 448 -10.65 -3.11 -0.33
N TYR A 449 -11.57 -2.61 0.49
CA TYR A 449 -12.58 -1.65 0.07
C TYR A 449 -11.87 -0.36 -0.35
N PHE A 450 -11.47 -0.31 -1.62
CA PHE A 450 -11.05 0.91 -2.27
C PHE A 450 -12.24 1.87 -2.27
N TYR A 451 -12.10 2.97 -1.51
CA TYR A 451 -13.01 4.11 -1.60
C TYR A 451 -12.99 4.75 -3.02
N ASP A 452 -12.07 4.31 -3.88
CA ASP A 452 -11.93 4.64 -5.30
C ASP A 452 -12.96 3.92 -6.20
N THR A 453 -14.24 3.97 -5.83
CA THR A 453 -15.33 3.73 -6.81
C THR A 453 -15.50 5.00 -7.65
N PRO A 454 -15.76 4.94 -8.98
CA PRO A 454 -15.97 6.15 -9.79
C PRO A 454 -17.13 7.01 -9.24
N GLY A 455 -16.76 8.13 -8.59
CA GLY A 455 -17.64 8.94 -7.73
C GLY A 455 -16.96 9.36 -6.41
N GLY A 456 -15.87 8.69 -6.01
CA GLY A 456 -15.05 9.01 -4.85
C GLY A 456 -14.21 10.30 -5.01
N SER A 457 -13.95 10.94 -3.87
CA SER A 457 -13.22 12.21 -3.74
C SER A 457 -11.79 12.16 -4.30
N SER A 458 -11.38 13.22 -5.01
CA SER A 458 -10.02 13.37 -5.57
C SER A 458 -8.89 13.56 -4.53
N PHE A 459 -9.19 13.44 -3.24
CA PHE A 459 -8.31 13.83 -2.11
C PHE A 459 -7.82 12.65 -1.24
N GLY A 460 -7.91 11.40 -1.72
CA GLY A 460 -7.42 10.22 -1.00
C GLY A 460 -5.89 10.13 -0.87
N LEU A 461 -5.39 9.31 0.08
CA LEU A 461 -3.96 9.13 0.33
C LEU A 461 -3.17 8.62 -0.89
N GLN A 462 -3.81 7.96 -1.85
CA GLN A 462 -3.26 7.61 -3.17
C GLN A 462 -2.65 8.82 -3.92
N LEU A 463 -3.04 10.07 -3.61
CA LEU A 463 -2.35 11.27 -4.12
C LEU A 463 -0.84 11.25 -3.84
N LEU A 464 -0.42 10.68 -2.70
CA LEU A 464 0.98 10.58 -2.31
C LEU A 464 1.80 9.65 -3.22
N ASN A 465 1.13 8.77 -3.98
CA ASN A 465 1.78 7.89 -4.97
C ASN A 465 1.94 8.56 -6.34
N ARG A 466 1.28 9.69 -6.60
CA ARG A 466 1.42 10.41 -7.89
C ARG A 466 2.72 11.21 -7.93
N ARG A 467 3.34 11.31 -9.11
CA ARG A 467 4.49 12.21 -9.33
C ARG A 467 4.06 13.66 -9.08
N ILE A 468 4.53 14.24 -7.99
CA ILE A 468 4.37 15.67 -7.68
C ILE A 468 5.19 16.47 -8.70
N LYS A 469 4.53 17.30 -9.51
CA LYS A 469 5.17 18.34 -10.31
C LYS A 469 5.07 19.66 -9.57
N LEU A 470 6.20 20.24 -9.21
CA LEU A 470 6.26 21.59 -8.66
C LEU A 470 6.44 22.58 -9.80
N LYS A 471 5.64 23.66 -9.80
CA LYS A 471 5.77 24.79 -10.73
C LYS A 471 6.04 26.04 -9.89
N LEU A 472 7.09 26.77 -10.24
CA LEU A 472 7.33 28.10 -9.68
C LEU A 472 6.51 29.11 -10.49
N GLU A 473 5.80 30.01 -9.80
CA GLU A 473 5.03 31.10 -10.42
C GLU A 473 5.28 32.41 -9.66
N GLN A 474 5.29 33.53 -10.37
CA GLN A 474 5.45 34.85 -9.76
C GLN A 474 4.08 35.38 -9.33
N PHE A 475 3.88 35.60 -8.03
CA PHE A 475 2.58 35.99 -7.47
C PHE A 475 2.10 37.43 -7.83
N ASN A 476 2.96 38.26 -8.44
CA ASN A 476 2.64 39.67 -8.67
C ASN A 476 1.74 39.85 -9.91
N SER A 477 0.45 40.07 -9.68
CA SER A 477 -0.62 40.27 -10.67
C SER A 477 -0.35 41.33 -11.74
N ASN A 478 0.56 42.26 -11.48
CA ASN A 478 0.83 43.40 -12.36
C ASN A 478 2.02 43.17 -13.31
N THR A 479 2.62 41.98 -13.30
CA THR A 479 3.79 41.62 -14.14
C THR A 479 3.36 40.62 -15.21
N PRO A 480 3.67 40.82 -16.50
CA PRO A 480 3.38 39.81 -17.51
C PRO A 480 4.07 38.49 -17.17
N PRO A 481 3.41 37.32 -17.35
CA PRO A 481 3.93 36.03 -16.89
C PRO A 481 5.24 35.67 -17.60
N GLN A 482 6.35 35.78 -16.88
CA GLN A 482 7.65 35.34 -17.39
C GLN A 482 7.68 33.81 -17.43
N MET A 483 7.84 33.22 -18.62
CA MET A 483 7.90 31.76 -18.80
C MET A 483 9.17 31.10 -18.22
N GLN A 484 10.14 31.89 -17.76
CA GLN A 484 11.40 31.42 -17.19
C GLN A 484 11.71 32.19 -15.91
N LEU A 485 11.46 31.57 -14.75
CA LEU A 485 11.97 32.02 -13.46
C LEU A 485 13.33 31.39 -13.22
N LEU A 486 14.35 32.22 -12.97
CA LEU A 486 15.73 31.81 -12.68
C LEU A 486 16.02 32.02 -11.20
N ASP A 487 16.36 30.96 -10.48
CA ASP A 487 16.92 31.08 -9.13
C ASP A 487 18.36 31.58 -9.21
N ARG A 488 18.61 32.78 -8.71
CA ARG A 488 19.95 33.37 -8.59
C ARG A 488 20.57 33.19 -7.21
N SER A 489 19.90 32.47 -6.31
CA SER A 489 20.39 32.23 -4.95
C SER A 489 21.22 30.95 -4.83
N GLY A 490 21.30 30.10 -5.87
CA GLY A 490 22.08 28.86 -5.85
C GLY A 490 21.86 28.01 -4.59
N ARG A 491 20.65 28.08 -4.03
CA ARG A 491 20.18 27.32 -2.87
C ARG A 491 19.45 26.10 -3.42
N THR A 492 19.87 24.90 -3.06
CA THR A 492 19.10 23.71 -3.39
C THR A 492 17.76 23.73 -2.66
N MET A 493 16.66 23.84 -3.41
CA MET A 493 15.32 23.60 -2.87
C MET A 493 15.19 22.13 -2.46
N LYS A 494 15.32 21.85 -1.16
CA LYS A 494 15.08 20.53 -0.60
C LYS A 494 13.57 20.32 -0.41
N VAL A 495 13.04 19.25 -0.98
CA VAL A 495 11.69 18.75 -0.72
C VAL A 495 11.82 17.42 0.00
N GLU A 496 11.31 17.34 1.22
CA GLU A 496 11.26 16.10 1.99
C GLU A 496 9.85 15.85 2.53
N PRO A 497 9.41 14.59 2.65
CA PRO A 497 8.10 14.29 3.20
C PRO A 497 8.05 14.66 4.69
N LEU A 498 7.06 15.46 5.09
CA LEU A 498 6.83 15.84 6.50
C LEU A 498 6.54 14.63 7.40
N SER A 499 6.08 13.52 6.82
CA SER A 499 5.86 12.24 7.50
C SER A 499 6.13 11.09 6.54
N THR A 500 6.83 10.06 7.02
CA THR A 500 7.04 8.80 6.30
C THR A 500 5.78 7.92 6.37
N VAL A 501 5.65 6.96 5.45
CA VAL A 501 4.57 5.95 5.51
C VAL A 501 4.62 5.16 6.82
N LYS A 502 5.81 4.91 7.40
CA LYS A 502 5.94 4.28 8.72
C LYS A 502 5.35 5.18 9.82
N GLN A 503 5.71 6.46 9.87
CA GLN A 503 5.16 7.41 10.84
C GLN A 503 3.63 7.53 10.72
N LEU A 504 3.10 7.65 9.50
CA LEU A 504 1.65 7.68 9.25
C LEU A 504 0.97 6.37 9.68
N LYS A 505 1.54 5.20 9.36
CA LYS A 505 1.02 3.90 9.82
C LYS A 505 1.02 3.81 11.34
N CYS A 506 2.12 4.18 12.00
CA CYS A 506 2.21 4.18 13.46
C CYS A 506 1.20 5.14 14.11
N TYR A 507 0.98 6.31 13.52
CA TYR A 507 -0.02 7.27 13.98
C TYR A 507 -1.45 6.72 13.85
N ILE A 508 -1.82 6.23 12.66
CA ILE A 508 -3.15 5.64 12.41
C ILE A 508 -3.38 4.40 13.29
N LEU A 509 -2.38 3.54 13.48
CA LEU A 509 -2.51 2.31 14.28
C LEU A 509 -2.96 2.61 15.72
N ARG A 510 -2.45 3.69 16.32
CA ARG A 510 -2.87 4.17 17.66
C ARG A 510 -4.34 4.62 17.72
N MET A 511 -4.92 5.01 16.59
CA MET A 511 -6.32 5.46 16.50
C MET A 511 -7.31 4.31 16.22
N VAL A 512 -6.85 3.22 15.60
CA VAL A 512 -7.74 2.13 15.14
C VAL A 512 -7.69 0.84 15.98
N THR A 513 -6.64 0.63 16.80
CA THR A 513 -6.58 -0.55 17.69
C THR A 513 -5.98 -0.22 19.04
N LYS A 514 -6.57 -0.80 20.10
CA LYS A 514 -6.10 -0.65 21.48
C LYS A 514 -4.71 -1.24 21.63
N GLN A 515 -3.75 -0.37 21.90
CA GLN A 515 -2.37 -0.71 22.20
C GLN A 515 -2.27 -1.39 23.58
N TRP A 516 -1.09 -1.90 23.91
CA TRP A 516 -0.85 -2.51 25.20
C TRP A 516 -0.97 -1.49 26.35
N TYR A 517 -0.55 -0.23 26.13
CA TYR A 517 -0.63 0.86 27.10
C TYR A 517 -2.03 1.46 27.26
N ASP A 518 -2.97 1.18 26.34
CA ASP A 518 -4.39 1.56 26.48
C ASP A 518 -5.17 0.62 27.42
N ARG A 519 -4.48 -0.35 28.02
CA ARG A 519 -5.01 -1.31 28.99
C ARG A 519 -4.57 -0.92 30.40
N GLU A 520 -5.22 -1.49 31.41
CA GLU A 520 -4.84 -1.27 32.80
C GLU A 520 -3.40 -1.73 33.06
N ARG A 521 -2.62 -0.93 33.81
CA ARG A 521 -1.21 -1.21 34.12
C ARG A 521 -0.97 -2.61 34.69
N GLN A 522 -1.94 -3.17 35.41
CA GLN A 522 -1.85 -4.54 35.94
C GLN A 522 -1.75 -5.64 34.86
N THR A 523 -2.11 -5.34 33.61
CA THR A 523 -2.05 -6.25 32.45
C THR A 523 -0.75 -6.12 31.64
N PHE A 524 0.15 -5.21 32.01
CA PHE A 524 1.43 -5.04 31.32
C PHE A 524 2.36 -6.22 31.63
N HIS A 525 3.01 -6.77 30.62
CA HIS A 525 3.86 -7.96 30.76
C HIS A 525 5.04 -7.69 31.70
N PHE A 526 5.62 -6.49 31.64
CA PHE A 526 6.70 -6.11 32.55
C PHE A 526 6.26 -6.07 34.03
N VAL A 527 4.97 -5.80 34.30
CA VAL A 527 4.40 -5.82 35.66
C VAL A 527 4.22 -7.27 36.13
N GLU A 528 3.81 -8.18 35.25
CA GLU A 528 3.76 -9.62 35.51
C GLU A 528 5.17 -10.19 35.76
N GLU A 529 6.16 -9.83 34.93
CA GLU A 529 7.55 -10.23 35.05
C GLU A 529 8.14 -9.84 36.42
N ILE A 530 7.93 -8.59 36.87
CA ILE A 530 8.39 -8.11 38.20
C ILE A 530 7.66 -8.85 39.33
N LYS A 531 6.33 -9.01 39.25
CA LYS A 531 5.55 -9.76 40.26
C LYS A 531 6.05 -11.20 40.38
N ASN A 532 6.36 -11.85 39.26
CA ASN A 532 6.90 -13.20 39.22
C ASN A 532 8.32 -13.24 39.79
N ALA A 533 9.22 -12.32 39.44
CA ALA A 533 10.56 -12.25 40.03
C ALA A 533 10.50 -12.07 41.56
N ARG A 534 9.74 -11.08 42.03
CA ARG A 534 9.50 -10.81 43.46
C ARG A 534 8.94 -12.03 44.20
N LYS A 535 7.99 -12.77 43.60
CA LYS A 535 7.42 -13.99 44.19
C LYS A 535 8.45 -15.10 44.41
N HIS A 536 9.49 -15.16 43.58
CA HIS A 536 10.59 -16.13 43.69
C HIS A 536 11.82 -15.57 44.44
N GLY A 537 11.74 -14.36 45.00
CA GLY A 537 12.88 -13.70 45.67
C GLY A 537 14.01 -13.29 44.71
N THR A 538 13.72 -13.18 43.41
CA THR A 538 14.69 -12.78 42.38
C THR A 538 14.46 -11.33 41.92
N LYS A 539 15.42 -10.82 41.13
CA LYS A 539 15.43 -9.44 40.60
C LYS A 539 15.70 -9.47 39.10
N ILE A 540 15.15 -8.52 38.35
CA ILE A 540 15.37 -8.41 36.91
C ILE A 540 16.56 -7.47 36.69
N SER A 541 17.64 -7.98 36.10
CA SER A 541 18.93 -7.27 36.01
C SER A 541 19.16 -6.72 34.60
N PHE A 542 19.38 -5.40 34.52
CA PHE A 542 19.62 -4.65 33.29
C PHE A 542 21.08 -4.20 33.26
N THR A 543 21.87 -4.75 32.33
CA THR A 543 23.31 -4.51 32.22
C THR A 543 23.64 -3.72 30.96
N TYR A 544 24.27 -2.56 31.14
CA TYR A 544 24.77 -1.72 30.07
C TYR A 544 25.74 -2.46 29.14
N THR A 545 25.57 -2.31 27.83
CA THR A 545 26.55 -2.75 26.81
C THR A 545 26.93 -1.65 25.83
N SER A 546 26.03 -0.76 25.44
CA SER A 546 26.36 0.48 24.71
C SER A 546 25.29 1.56 24.93
N ASP A 547 25.66 2.83 24.73
CA ASP A 547 24.75 3.98 24.82
C ASP A 547 23.44 3.73 24.05
N PHE A 548 22.30 3.76 24.75
CA PHE A 548 20.97 3.49 24.19
C PHE A 548 20.81 2.12 23.51
N ASP A 549 21.49 1.09 24.01
CA ASP A 549 21.24 -0.30 23.62
C ASP A 549 19.80 -0.78 23.94
N ASP A 550 19.48 -2.03 23.62
CA ASP A 550 18.18 -2.64 23.88
C ASP A 550 18.05 -3.23 25.30
N LYS A 551 18.97 -2.91 26.22
CA LYS A 551 19.09 -3.53 27.55
C LYS A 551 18.87 -2.57 28.71
N GLY A 552 18.53 -1.31 28.43
CA GLY A 552 18.16 -0.34 29.44
C GLY A 552 16.70 -0.48 29.91
N ILE A 553 16.42 0.07 31.10
CA ILE A 553 15.11 0.01 31.75
C ILE A 553 14.07 0.83 30.97
N ILE A 554 14.43 1.99 30.41
CA ILE A 554 13.51 2.81 29.61
C ILE A 554 13.18 2.12 28.28
N TYR A 555 14.13 1.38 27.70
CA TYR A 555 13.85 0.51 26.55
C TYR A 555 12.88 -0.63 26.88
N TRP A 556 13.13 -1.34 27.98
CA TRP A 556 12.31 -2.47 28.42
C TRP A 556 10.88 -2.04 28.81
N LEU A 557 10.72 -0.90 29.48
CA LEU A 557 9.41 -0.30 29.74
C LEU A 557 8.70 0.11 28.44
N GLY A 558 9.40 0.78 27.53
CA GLY A 558 8.85 1.22 26.23
C GLY A 558 8.51 0.10 25.23
N THR A 559 8.94 -1.14 25.50
CA THR A 559 8.63 -2.35 24.72
C THR A 559 7.73 -3.34 25.47
N ASN A 560 7.15 -2.92 26.61
CA ASN A 560 6.34 -3.77 27.50
C ASN A 560 7.02 -5.10 27.86
N GLY A 561 8.25 -5.03 28.39
CA GLY A 561 9.03 -6.21 28.73
C GLY A 561 9.54 -6.98 27.50
N LYS A 562 9.94 -6.27 26.44
CA LYS A 562 10.34 -6.82 25.13
C LYS A 562 9.28 -7.67 24.42
N THR A 563 8.01 -7.59 24.81
CA THR A 563 6.90 -8.27 24.10
C THR A 563 6.47 -7.55 22.82
N VAL A 564 6.83 -6.26 22.69
CA VAL A 564 6.52 -5.44 21.51
C VAL A 564 7.83 -5.08 20.80
N THR A 565 7.86 -5.28 19.47
CA THR A 565 9.05 -5.07 18.63
C THR A 565 9.36 -3.60 18.36
N GLU A 566 8.34 -2.75 18.27
CA GLU A 566 8.49 -1.31 18.10
C GLU A 566 8.49 -0.62 19.48
N TRP A 567 9.62 -0.02 19.85
CA TRP A 567 9.73 0.79 21.07
C TRP A 567 8.82 2.02 20.98
N THR A 568 8.05 2.27 22.04
CA THR A 568 7.30 3.50 22.25
C THR A 568 7.89 4.26 23.42
N ASN A 569 8.05 5.58 23.31
CA ASN A 569 8.51 6.41 24.42
C ASN A 569 7.54 6.28 25.61
N PRO A 570 7.96 5.67 26.74
CA PRO A 570 7.03 5.33 27.81
C PRO A 570 6.46 6.56 28.52
N ALA A 571 7.09 7.74 28.40
CA ALA A 571 6.51 8.99 28.89
C ALA A 571 5.38 9.53 28.01
N SER A 572 5.51 9.41 26.68
CA SER A 572 4.47 9.83 25.72
C SER A 572 3.15 9.02 25.81
N VAL A 573 3.14 7.94 26.59
CA VAL A 573 1.99 7.05 26.83
C VAL A 573 1.73 6.80 28.33
N HIS A 574 2.25 7.69 29.20
CA HIS A 574 1.99 7.69 30.66
C HIS A 574 2.34 6.37 31.40
N VAL A 575 3.25 5.57 30.85
CA VAL A 575 3.83 4.39 31.51
C VAL A 575 4.94 4.81 32.48
N VAL A 576 5.64 5.90 32.15
CA VAL A 576 6.61 6.64 32.97
C VAL A 576 6.12 8.09 33.03
N PHE A 577 6.33 8.81 34.13
CA PHE A 577 5.97 10.23 34.21
C PHE A 577 7.22 11.09 34.28
N VAL A 578 7.28 12.13 33.44
CA VAL A 578 8.36 13.13 33.47
C VAL A 578 7.77 14.48 33.82
N THR A 579 8.42 15.18 34.74
CA THR A 579 8.09 16.54 35.16
C THR A 579 9.34 17.41 35.18
N SER A 580 9.20 18.73 35.16
CA SER A 580 10.32 19.66 35.30
C SER A 580 10.05 20.75 36.33
N SER A 581 11.10 21.49 36.67
CA SER A 581 11.05 22.76 37.41
C SER A 581 10.12 23.81 36.79
N ASP A 582 9.88 23.75 35.48
CA ASP A 582 9.04 24.71 34.74
C ASP A 582 7.53 24.41 34.84
N GLY A 583 7.15 23.33 35.52
CA GLY A 583 5.76 22.89 35.62
C GLY A 583 5.27 22.22 34.34
N GLU A 584 4.09 22.60 33.85
CA GLU A 584 3.41 21.94 32.73
C GLU A 584 4.02 22.25 31.35
N ARG A 585 4.86 23.29 31.21
CA ARG A 585 5.38 23.72 29.90
C ARG A 585 6.85 24.06 29.96
N LEU A 586 7.63 23.45 29.08
CA LEU A 586 9.03 23.79 28.85
C LEU A 586 9.15 24.98 27.88
N PRO A 587 10.22 25.79 27.95
CA PRO A 587 10.52 26.80 26.94
C PRO A 587 10.72 26.22 25.53
N TYR A 588 11.23 24.99 25.44
CA TYR A 588 11.35 24.25 24.18
C TYR A 588 11.27 22.74 24.44
N GLY A 589 10.55 22.02 23.56
CA GLY A 589 10.37 20.56 23.63
C GLY A 589 9.21 20.15 24.54
N GLN A 590 9.04 18.84 24.69
CA GLN A 590 8.10 18.21 25.63
C GLN A 590 8.85 17.48 26.75
N HIS A 591 8.16 17.20 27.86
CA HIS A 591 8.75 16.47 28.98
C HIS A 591 9.19 15.05 28.58
N GLU A 592 8.44 14.36 27.73
CA GLU A 592 8.84 13.03 27.24
C GLU A 592 10.09 13.04 26.35
N ASP A 593 10.50 14.17 25.78
CA ASP A 593 11.64 14.24 24.85
C ASP A 593 12.95 13.85 25.52
N ILE A 594 13.07 14.01 26.86
CA ILE A 594 14.25 13.58 27.60
C ILE A 594 14.41 12.05 27.66
N LEU A 595 13.38 11.28 27.29
CA LEU A 595 13.43 9.82 27.16
C LEU A 595 13.47 9.35 25.69
N SER A 596 13.64 10.28 24.74
CA SER A 596 13.72 9.94 23.31
C SER A 596 14.96 9.11 22.97
N ARG A 597 14.85 8.24 21.96
CA ARG A 597 16.00 7.57 21.35
C ARG A 597 16.67 8.43 20.27
N GLU A 598 16.02 9.51 19.84
CA GLU A 598 16.51 10.46 18.83
C GLU A 598 17.01 11.77 19.46
N ALA A 599 17.91 12.48 18.77
CA ALA A 599 18.34 13.81 19.18
C ALA A 599 17.26 14.86 18.84
N LEU A 600 16.48 15.25 19.86
CA LEU A 600 15.46 16.30 19.79
C LEU A 600 15.99 17.59 20.44
N ASN A 601 15.32 18.73 20.23
CA ASN A 601 15.62 19.95 20.97
C ASN A 601 14.64 20.03 22.15
N CYS A 602 15.15 20.02 23.39
CA CYS A 602 14.37 20.11 24.62
C CYS A 602 15.24 20.74 25.71
N HIS A 603 14.71 21.74 26.44
CA HIS A 603 15.41 22.36 27.56
C HIS A 603 14.48 23.05 28.57
N THR A 604 14.95 23.20 29.81
CA THR A 604 14.29 23.98 30.88
C THR A 604 14.43 25.49 30.67
N SER A 605 13.80 26.30 31.53
CA SER A 605 14.21 27.70 31.70
C SER A 605 15.60 27.82 32.33
N ASP A 606 16.16 29.03 32.25
CA ASP A 606 17.44 29.41 32.83
C ASP A 606 17.34 29.66 34.34
N ASP A 607 17.13 28.59 35.12
CA ASP A 607 16.91 28.64 36.57
C ASP A 607 18.01 27.86 37.33
N LYS A 608 18.41 28.37 38.50
CA LYS A 608 19.36 27.71 39.42
C LYS A 608 18.76 26.52 40.20
N ASN A 609 17.50 26.21 39.97
CA ASN A 609 16.80 25.04 40.46
C ASN A 609 16.29 24.16 39.30
N ALA A 610 16.75 24.44 38.06
CA ALA A 610 16.34 23.71 36.87
C ALA A 610 16.59 22.22 37.02
N HIS A 611 15.54 21.42 36.84
CA HIS A 611 15.63 19.97 36.95
C HIS A 611 14.55 19.25 36.16
N PHE A 612 14.84 18.01 35.79
CA PHE A 612 13.85 17.04 35.32
C PHE A 612 13.72 15.90 36.33
N THR A 613 12.49 15.51 36.65
CA THR A 613 12.17 14.38 37.54
C THR A 613 11.44 13.31 36.74
N ILE A 614 11.94 12.08 36.78
CA ILE A 614 11.40 10.88 36.12
C ILE A 614 10.86 9.93 37.19
N ASP A 615 9.56 9.65 37.18
CA ASP A 615 8.94 8.56 37.94
C ASP A 615 8.79 7.33 37.03
N LEU A 616 9.58 6.29 37.28
CA LEU A 616 9.54 5.07 36.46
C LEU A 616 8.36 4.15 36.84
N GLY A 617 7.68 4.39 37.97
CA GLY A 617 6.62 3.52 38.48
C GLY A 617 7.07 2.07 38.78
N ILE A 618 8.36 1.87 38.98
CA ILE A 618 9.02 0.63 39.42
C ILE A 618 10.03 0.96 40.53
N TYR A 619 10.44 -0.03 41.31
CA TYR A 619 11.49 0.10 42.32
C TYR A 619 12.73 -0.68 41.89
N PHE A 620 13.90 -0.02 41.90
CA PHE A 620 15.15 -0.59 41.39
C PHE A 620 16.41 -0.02 42.05
N TYR A 621 17.52 -0.75 41.91
CA TYR A 621 18.86 -0.33 42.32
C TYR A 621 19.67 0.09 41.08
N PRO A 622 19.93 1.39 40.86
CA PRO A 622 20.65 1.88 39.68
C PRO A 622 22.14 1.55 39.75
N LYS A 623 22.73 1.21 38.60
CA LYS A 623 24.15 0.82 38.44
C LYS A 623 24.90 1.64 37.39
N THR A 624 24.21 2.05 36.33
CA THR A 624 24.78 2.82 35.21
C THR A 624 23.68 3.67 34.59
N TYR A 625 24.00 4.86 34.09
CA TYR A 625 23.08 5.65 33.28
C TYR A 625 23.77 6.28 32.07
N THR A 626 22.98 6.51 31.02
CA THR A 626 23.38 7.20 29.79
C THR A 626 22.57 8.48 29.63
N LEU A 627 23.20 9.56 29.18
CA LEU A 627 22.54 10.83 28.86
C LEU A 627 22.88 11.28 27.44
N ARG A 628 21.92 11.91 26.76
CA ARG A 628 22.07 12.52 25.43
C ARG A 628 21.89 14.04 25.52
N HIS A 629 22.86 14.79 24.99
CA HIS A 629 22.69 16.23 24.78
C HIS A 629 21.68 16.50 23.65
N ALA A 630 20.82 17.49 23.83
CA ALA A 630 19.83 17.90 22.83
C ALA A 630 20.47 18.26 21.47
N ARG A 631 19.65 18.23 20.40
CA ARG A 631 20.01 18.63 19.02
C ARG A 631 20.20 20.15 18.84
N GLY A 632 19.91 20.95 19.87
CA GLY A 632 19.99 22.40 19.84
C GLY A 632 21.41 22.98 19.78
N TYR A 633 21.64 24.06 20.53
CA TYR A 633 22.92 24.76 20.47
C TYR A 633 24.02 24.00 21.23
N GLY A 634 25.11 23.61 20.55
CA GLY A 634 26.15 22.75 21.13
C GLY A 634 26.85 23.31 22.38
N ARG A 635 26.86 24.63 22.59
CA ARG A 635 27.35 25.25 23.84
C ARG A 635 26.33 25.19 25.00
N SER A 636 25.19 24.54 24.83
CA SER A 636 24.23 24.30 25.91
C SER A 636 24.38 22.93 26.58
N ALA A 637 25.38 22.14 26.17
CA ALA A 637 25.69 20.85 26.79
C ALA A 637 25.88 20.98 28.30
N LEU A 638 25.34 20.02 29.06
CA LEU A 638 25.48 19.99 30.51
C LEU A 638 26.97 19.89 30.89
N ARG A 639 27.31 20.51 32.02
CA ARG A 639 28.67 20.50 32.62
C ARG A 639 28.63 20.26 34.12
N ASN A 640 27.65 20.86 34.80
CA ASN A 640 27.49 20.75 36.24
C ASN A 640 26.07 20.29 36.55
N TRP A 641 25.89 19.04 37.00
CA TRP A 641 24.59 18.48 37.36
C TRP A 641 24.70 17.41 38.44
N LEU A 642 23.60 17.18 39.15
CA LEU A 642 23.43 16.06 40.06
C LEU A 642 22.51 15.02 39.41
N LEU A 643 22.92 13.76 39.46
CA LEU A 643 21.97 12.65 39.38
C LEU A 643 21.49 12.34 40.80
N GLN A 644 20.19 12.41 41.04
CA GLN A 644 19.57 12.14 42.34
C GLN A 644 18.56 10.99 42.24
N GLY A 645 18.46 10.19 43.29
CA GLY A 645 17.48 9.12 43.46
C GLY A 645 16.51 9.43 44.59
N SER A 646 15.27 8.95 44.47
CA SER A 646 14.31 8.98 45.57
C SER A 646 13.42 7.75 45.58
N HIS A 647 13.14 7.24 46.78
CA HIS A 647 12.13 6.20 46.99
C HIS A 647 10.71 6.76 46.94
N ASN A 648 10.50 8.01 47.38
CA ASN A 648 9.18 8.58 47.68
C ASN A 648 8.89 9.94 47.03
N GLY A 649 9.80 10.47 46.21
CA GLY A 649 9.69 11.78 45.54
C GLY A 649 9.96 12.99 46.45
N ARG A 650 10.13 12.79 47.76
CA ARG A 650 10.28 13.85 48.77
C ARG A 650 11.71 13.96 49.32
N ILE A 651 12.31 12.83 49.68
CA ILE A 651 13.69 12.75 50.18
C ILE A 651 14.57 12.31 49.02
N TRP A 652 15.64 13.07 48.75
CA TRP A 652 16.48 12.91 47.57
C TRP A 652 17.93 12.62 47.97
N ASP A 653 18.44 11.47 47.56
CA ASP A 653 19.83 11.09 47.69
C ASP A 653 20.61 11.51 46.43
N VAL A 654 21.77 12.11 46.62
CA VAL A 654 22.70 12.39 45.50
C VAL A 654 23.43 11.09 45.16
N LEU A 655 23.28 10.63 43.91
CA LEU A 655 23.88 9.40 43.39
C LEU A 655 25.20 9.68 42.66
N VAL A 656 25.24 10.76 41.88
CA VAL A 656 26.43 11.20 41.14
C VAL A 656 26.48 12.74 41.13
N VAL A 657 27.66 13.30 41.35
CA VAL A 657 27.96 14.72 41.21
C VAL A 657 28.83 14.90 39.98
N HIS A 658 28.40 15.73 39.02
CA HIS A 658 29.20 16.14 37.88
C HIS A 658 29.65 17.58 38.07
N GLU A 659 30.96 17.80 38.00
CA GLU A 659 31.60 19.11 38.05
C GLU A 659 32.44 19.30 36.79
N ASN A 660 32.08 20.29 35.97
CA ASN A 660 32.69 20.60 34.68
C ASN A 660 32.88 19.39 33.72
N ASP A 661 31.94 18.44 33.75
CA ASP A 661 32.02 17.19 32.98
C ASP A 661 31.93 17.45 31.47
N SER A 662 33.03 17.18 30.77
CA SER A 662 33.19 17.43 29.34
C SER A 662 32.89 16.21 28.47
N SER A 663 32.06 15.25 28.91
CA SER A 663 31.73 14.06 28.11
C SER A 663 30.73 14.36 26.99
N LEU A 664 29.82 15.32 27.22
CA LEU A 664 28.85 15.81 26.22
C LEU A 664 29.40 17.05 25.51
N ASN A 665 29.61 17.00 24.19
CA ASN A 665 30.38 18.03 23.47
C ASN A 665 29.76 18.55 22.16
N TYR A 666 28.76 17.88 21.60
CA TYR A 666 28.13 18.30 20.35
C TYR A 666 26.65 17.90 20.35
N PRO A 667 25.80 18.55 19.54
CA PRO A 667 24.37 18.26 19.54
C PRO A 667 24.08 16.78 19.24
N GLY A 668 23.29 16.12 20.10
CA GLY A 668 23.01 14.69 20.01
C GLY A 668 24.08 13.75 20.60
N SER A 669 25.23 14.26 21.08
CA SER A 669 26.28 13.43 21.71
C SER A 669 25.76 12.70 22.94
N THR A 670 26.24 11.48 23.16
CA THR A 670 25.89 10.65 24.32
C THR A 670 27.10 10.39 25.19
N ALA A 671 26.86 10.12 26.47
CA ALA A 671 27.87 9.63 27.41
C ALA A 671 27.20 8.78 28.49
N THR A 672 27.98 7.91 29.11
CA THR A 672 27.54 6.93 30.12
C THR A 672 28.43 6.97 31.35
N TRP A 673 27.82 6.91 32.54
CA TRP A 673 28.54 6.92 33.82
C TRP A 673 28.03 5.82 34.76
N PRO A 674 28.93 5.20 35.56
CA PRO A 674 28.54 4.27 36.62
C PRO A 674 27.90 5.00 37.81
N ILE A 675 27.07 4.28 38.55
CA ILE A 675 26.38 4.74 39.76
C ILE A 675 26.77 3.80 40.91
N VAL A 676 27.34 4.35 41.97
CA VAL A 676 27.67 3.60 43.19
C VAL A 676 26.61 3.89 44.25
N CYS A 677 25.58 3.04 44.30
CA CYS A 677 24.55 3.12 45.33
C CYS A 677 24.82 2.11 46.47
N PRO A 678 24.92 2.55 47.74
CA PRO A 678 24.83 1.64 48.88
C PRO A 678 23.47 0.92 48.87
N GLU A 679 23.44 -0.39 49.16
CA GLU A 679 22.18 -1.16 49.17
C GLU A 679 21.18 -0.61 50.20
N GLU A 680 21.66 -0.02 51.30
CA GLU A 680 20.85 0.57 52.38
C GLU A 680 20.01 1.79 51.97
N LYS A 681 20.32 2.45 50.86
CA LYS A 681 19.60 3.67 50.40
C LYS A 681 18.52 3.41 49.35
N GLY A 682 18.60 2.26 48.67
CA GLY A 682 17.61 1.87 47.68
C GLY A 682 16.44 1.07 48.27
N PRO A 683 15.53 0.56 47.43
CA PRO A 683 15.45 0.81 45.99
C PRO A 683 14.82 2.18 45.70
N TYR A 684 15.22 2.84 44.60
CA TYR A 684 14.60 4.09 44.16
C TYR A 684 13.46 3.83 43.18
N ARG A 685 12.52 4.78 43.11
CA ARG A 685 11.44 4.85 42.11
C ARG A 685 11.59 6.04 41.18
N TYR A 686 12.07 7.16 41.74
CA TYR A 686 12.24 8.41 41.04
C TYR A 686 13.72 8.68 40.80
N ILE A 687 14.04 9.20 39.62
CA ILE A 687 15.35 9.75 39.28
C ILE A 687 15.18 11.22 38.94
N ARG A 688 16.12 12.08 39.37
CA ARG A 688 16.14 13.49 39.01
C ARG A 688 17.50 13.88 38.45
N ILE A 689 17.48 14.64 37.36
CA ILE A 689 18.64 15.33 36.79
C ILE A 689 18.47 16.80 37.17
N ALA A 690 19.28 17.30 38.09
CA ALA A 690 19.20 18.68 38.57
C ALA A 690 20.47 19.46 38.20
N GLN A 691 20.33 20.70 37.73
CA GLN A 691 21.51 21.55 37.47
C GLN A 691 22.27 21.82 38.77
N ASN A 692 23.60 21.90 38.69
CA ASN A 692 24.48 22.16 39.85
C ASN A 692 25.50 23.29 39.57
N GLY A 693 25.24 24.11 38.54
CA GLY A 693 26.17 25.09 38.02
C GLY A 693 25.92 25.32 36.54
N ARG A 694 26.75 26.17 35.92
CA ARG A 694 26.53 26.58 34.53
C ARG A 694 26.78 25.45 33.53
N ASN A 695 26.10 25.49 32.39
CA ASN A 695 26.32 24.60 31.25
C ASN A 695 27.55 25.04 30.43
N ALA A 696 27.83 24.38 29.30
CA ALA A 696 29.04 24.59 28.48
C ALA A 696 29.23 26.02 27.92
N SER A 697 28.23 26.89 28.02
CA SER A 697 28.34 28.32 27.70
C SER A 697 29.10 29.11 28.77
N ASN A 698 29.21 28.55 29.98
CA ASN A 698 29.62 29.23 31.22
C ASN A 698 28.82 30.51 31.53
N GLN A 699 27.62 30.64 30.98
CA GLN A 699 26.69 31.76 31.20
C GLN A 699 25.39 31.28 31.84
N ASN A 700 24.81 30.20 31.31
CA ASN A 700 23.45 29.76 31.61
C ASN A 700 23.42 28.49 32.48
N HIS A 701 22.32 28.30 33.22
CA HIS A 701 22.03 27.20 34.14
C HIS A 701 21.01 26.17 33.60
N TYR A 702 20.29 26.48 32.51
CA TYR A 702 19.31 25.54 31.96
C TYR A 702 19.91 24.20 31.51
N LEU A 703 19.12 23.13 31.67
CA LEU A 703 19.45 21.77 31.25
C LEU A 703 18.97 21.54 29.80
N SER A 704 19.85 21.02 28.94
CA SER A 704 19.62 20.82 27.50
C SER A 704 19.90 19.36 27.10
N LEU A 705 18.88 18.52 27.10
CA LEU A 705 18.97 17.06 26.93
C LEU A 705 17.76 16.50 26.15
N SER A 706 17.92 15.35 25.51
CA SER A 706 16.84 14.70 24.73
C SER A 706 16.94 13.18 24.70
N GLY A 707 17.42 12.57 25.79
CA GLY A 707 17.56 11.13 25.88
C GLY A 707 18.24 10.74 27.17
N PHE A 708 17.67 9.76 27.85
CA PHE A 708 18.13 9.20 29.11
C PHE A 708 17.80 7.72 29.13
N GLU A 709 18.76 6.91 29.54
CA GLU A 709 18.62 5.46 29.68
C GLU A 709 19.30 5.04 30.98
N ILE A 710 18.73 4.07 31.70
CA ILE A 710 19.24 3.66 33.01
C ILE A 710 19.23 2.15 33.17
N TYR A 711 20.23 1.65 33.88
CA TYR A 711 20.57 0.24 34.04
C TYR A 711 20.71 -0.07 35.53
N GLY A 712 20.39 -1.29 35.94
CA GLY A 712 20.26 -1.64 37.36
C GLY A 712 19.44 -2.89 37.60
N ASP A 713 19.13 -3.17 38.86
CA ASP A 713 18.32 -4.34 39.25
C ASP A 713 16.93 -3.90 39.70
N VAL A 714 15.90 -4.29 38.96
CA VAL A 714 14.48 -4.04 39.28
C VAL A 714 13.96 -5.10 40.26
N VAL A 715 13.27 -4.66 41.31
CA VAL A 715 12.85 -5.50 42.44
C VAL A 715 11.36 -5.44 42.79
N ASP A 716 10.65 -4.34 42.47
CA ASP A 716 9.21 -4.24 42.70
C ASP A 716 8.53 -3.23 41.75
N VAL A 717 7.20 -3.18 41.73
CA VAL A 717 6.42 -2.38 40.77
C VAL A 717 5.19 -1.71 41.38
N VAL A 718 4.93 -0.46 40.97
CA VAL A 718 3.71 0.27 41.33
C VAL A 718 2.60 -0.15 40.35
N VAL A 719 1.56 -0.79 40.85
CA VAL A 719 0.45 -1.32 40.05
C VAL A 719 -0.74 -0.36 40.02
N SER A 720 -1.05 0.25 41.16
CA SER A 720 -2.04 1.32 41.34
C SER A 720 -1.32 2.64 41.59
N VAL A 721 -1.66 3.67 40.82
CA VAL A 721 -1.30 5.08 41.05
C VAL A 721 -2.56 5.82 41.45
#